data_AF-A0A8B9G930-F1
#
_entry.id   AF-A0A8B9G930-F1
#
_cell.length_a   1.000
_cell.length_b   1.000
_cell.length_c   1.000
_cell.angle_alpha   90.00
_cell.angle_beta   90.00
_cell.angle_gamma   90.00
#
_symmetry.space_group_name_H-M   'P 1'
#
loop_
_entity.id
_entity.type
_entity.pdbx_description
1 polymer ?
#
loop_
_entity_poly.entity_id
_entity_poly.type
_entity_poly.pdbx_seq_one_letter_code
_entity_poly.pdbx_strand_id
1 'polypeptide(L)'
;MTTTAERRFINLRKRLDQLGYRQPLGVESLPLVEKLFSDLVHTTESLRSAKLSAGKSEKECSNYDAILEPYKTENAKLTRENNELHLEILKLKEQSDRYVKDLKASLRRVERETADLKFLNNQYIHKIKMLEKENKAKTEKIQQLQEKNLQAVVQTPGGRKRSIPFRRQRMQIDQPVPPSGVGAYPVPQPEDPYIADLLQVADNRIHELQSEVTELQEKLEISERGMKNYSKQVEYLQQTKKELENRIQDLLDTKQNVTSEVVHLSNKNEELCQELNEIDHLAQQLERHKEIVLETADKEIGEAKKEIERKHSEIQNLEETITRLKSELCSCRRENERLSEELFGKTDDKENLEVLLNQLEQEKQRLTEKTENLERKERELVLEVERMRLEYGIALGNKAPSRLDAFIKTLEEDRDYYKQELEYLQKMVKRRPSPSHRTSEKSEDVGFITRERDELRSMLDRFEKHMIEIQSNVKLLTTERDRLNILYEQSQDELNRMRKEAKQSSVSQSHMEEERDNALADFRKIMAEKESLREKLKIQQEAANLEKSKMQHDISELENNIQGFEMERCELKATISILKERISSLENELKLKSSKLIQTYDDSSQFKAEICSLQLLNDQLQRSVDDLQHRVALKKNELESAQEEIVKLEEKIDRLNQRSTSQDEAVNVLRSTITVLDKEKDSLQETVDEKTERIACLDDNLANKEKTIAHLRLTLSELESSNDQVKDMLSSRDREISSLHRQLDTSHVELAEIGRVKEMALKENRRLQDDLATMARENQAISTELEDAVREKEEMKTRVHNYITEVSRFETLMASKEKENEELLEKFRMVHAQAEDWEMKAHQAEGESTSIRLELLSIDTDRRHLQEKVELLEKEIQGHIFAHQAYESQISSITKKMSKLEEDVKRENQDKSSVLADLASVRELCVKLEANKELLSRQLTTKSMDYERVLGELEDIKSEVELLKKQLSSERLTVQNLEALLATSRDKEFKNHLTAHEKDSEIQLLKDKLTLAESKLNSCNREVPILRSKVAQLQTDCDTLKRQLTTERFERERAVQEMRRHGLSTSSLRASPPLSSTLRSPSHSPERSSVRTTEKAASEK
;
A
#
# COMPACT_ATOMS: atom_id res chain seq x y z
N MET A 1 27.52 131.10 51.54
CA MET A 1 27.82 129.66 51.63
C MET A 1 26.60 128.95 52.21
N THR A 2 25.78 128.28 51.39
CA THR A 2 24.71 127.39 51.90
C THR A 2 25.24 125.98 52.06
N THR A 3 24.88 125.32 53.16
CA THR A 3 25.36 123.98 53.49
C THR A 3 24.70 122.92 52.61
N THR A 4 25.37 121.77 52.44
CA THR A 4 24.86 120.66 51.62
C THR A 4 23.52 120.12 52.16
N ALA A 5 23.31 120.21 53.48
CA ALA A 5 22.06 119.82 54.14
C ALA A 5 20.88 120.75 53.74
N GLU A 6 21.09 122.07 53.67
CA GLU A 6 20.05 123.03 53.27
C GLU A 6 19.53 122.75 51.84
N ARG A 7 20.42 122.40 50.91
CA ARG A 7 20.02 122.07 49.52
C ARG A 7 19.17 120.81 49.46
N ARG A 8 19.54 119.76 50.23
CA ARG A 8 18.74 118.52 50.35
C ARG A 8 17.40 118.81 51.02
N PHE A 9 17.38 119.60 52.09
CA PHE A 9 16.16 120.03 52.77
C PHE A 9 15.20 120.73 51.81
N ILE A 10 15.67 121.74 51.07
CA ILE A 10 14.85 122.48 50.09
C ILE A 10 14.33 121.55 48.98
N ASN A 11 15.15 120.62 48.48
CA ASN A 11 14.73 119.71 47.42
C ASN A 11 13.72 118.66 47.89
N LEU A 12 13.95 118.01 49.03
CA LEU A 12 12.98 117.08 49.61
C LEU A 12 11.69 117.82 49.97
N ARG A 13 11.80 119.02 50.56
CA ARG A 13 10.65 119.84 50.93
C ARG A 13 9.78 120.18 49.72
N LYS A 14 10.38 120.59 48.59
CA LYS A 14 9.64 120.82 47.33
C LYS A 14 8.89 119.57 46.86
N ARG A 15 9.50 118.38 46.92
CA ARG A 15 8.85 117.10 46.54
C ARG A 15 7.71 116.72 47.49
N LEU A 16 7.83 117.01 48.78
CA LEU A 16 6.78 116.80 49.79
C LEU A 16 5.62 117.80 49.65
N ASP A 17 5.91 119.10 49.45
CA ASP A 17 4.87 120.12 49.19
C ASP A 17 4.09 119.85 47.89
N GLN A 18 4.76 119.34 46.85
CA GLN A 18 4.12 118.89 45.60
C GLN A 18 3.12 117.75 45.81
N LEU A 19 3.32 116.93 46.86
CA LEU A 19 2.43 115.83 47.24
C LEU A 19 1.53 116.19 48.45
N GLY A 20 1.46 117.48 48.81
CA GLY A 20 0.56 117.99 49.86
C GLY A 20 1.05 117.85 51.31
N TYR A 21 2.23 117.27 51.55
CA TYR A 21 2.79 117.08 52.88
C TYR A 21 3.43 118.38 53.41
N ARG A 22 2.58 119.29 53.90
CA ARG A 22 2.97 120.65 54.28
C ARG A 22 3.46 120.82 55.73
N GLN A 23 3.38 119.79 56.57
CA GLN A 23 3.79 119.81 58.00
C GLN A 23 5.26 120.26 58.16
N PRO A 24 5.63 120.98 59.24
CA PRO A 24 7.02 121.44 59.44
C PRO A 24 7.97 120.25 59.63
N LEU A 25 9.14 120.31 59.00
CA LEU A 25 10.18 119.28 59.03
C LEU A 25 11.42 119.80 59.76
N GLY A 26 11.90 119.08 60.77
CA GLY A 26 13.18 119.37 61.42
C GLY A 26 14.37 118.86 60.61
N VAL A 27 15.52 119.55 60.69
CA VAL A 27 16.74 119.18 59.94
C VAL A 27 17.27 117.80 60.38
N GLU A 28 17.13 117.44 61.66
CA GLU A 28 17.52 116.12 62.19
C GLU A 28 16.73 114.96 61.56
N SER A 29 15.46 115.19 61.18
CA SER A 29 14.59 114.18 60.56
C SER A 29 14.86 113.99 59.07
N LEU A 30 15.62 114.89 58.44
CA LEU A 30 15.82 114.95 56.98
C LEU A 30 16.29 113.60 56.37
N PRO A 31 17.29 112.88 56.90
CA PRO A 31 17.80 111.66 56.25
C PRO A 31 16.81 110.49 56.29
N LEU A 32 15.98 110.43 57.33
CA LEU A 32 14.96 109.39 57.48
C LEU A 32 13.79 109.64 56.52
N VAL A 33 13.32 110.89 56.43
CA VAL A 33 12.24 111.25 55.50
C VAL A 33 12.71 111.18 54.05
N GLU A 34 13.98 111.51 53.74
CA GLU A 34 14.56 111.34 52.39
C GLU A 34 14.56 109.86 51.97
N LYS A 35 14.92 108.93 52.86
CA LYS A 35 14.83 107.48 52.61
C LYS A 35 13.39 107.00 52.47
N LEU A 36 12.54 107.21 53.47
CA LEU A 36 11.14 106.76 53.45
C LEU A 36 10.38 107.29 52.23
N PHE A 37 10.70 108.50 51.77
CA PHE A 37 10.15 109.05 50.54
C PHE A 37 10.66 108.31 49.28
N SER A 38 11.96 108.00 49.20
CA SER A 38 12.52 107.19 48.12
C SER A 38 11.91 105.78 48.09
N ASP A 39 11.77 105.14 49.25
CA ASP A 39 11.19 103.80 49.41
C ASP A 39 9.70 103.81 49.00
N LEU A 40 8.94 104.86 49.36
CA LEU A 40 7.54 105.03 48.95
C LEU A 40 7.39 105.26 47.45
N VAL A 41 8.25 106.07 46.83
CA VAL A 41 8.26 106.25 45.36
C VAL A 41 8.57 104.92 44.68
N HIS A 42 9.63 104.24 45.10
CA HIS A 42 10.08 102.99 44.46
C HIS A 42 9.05 101.86 44.63
N THR A 43 8.44 101.71 45.80
CA THR A 43 7.34 100.74 46.01
C THR A 43 6.08 101.09 45.22
N THR A 44 5.77 102.37 45.04
CA THR A 44 4.65 102.82 44.18
C THR A 44 4.91 102.52 42.71
N GLU A 45 6.14 102.73 42.24
CA GLU A 45 6.58 102.37 40.88
C GLU A 45 6.60 100.85 40.67
N SER A 46 7.11 100.07 41.63
CA SER A 46 7.05 98.59 41.59
C SER A 46 5.62 98.05 41.61
N LEU A 47 4.71 98.66 42.38
CA LEU A 47 3.29 98.29 42.37
C LEU A 47 2.64 98.62 41.02
N ARG A 48 3.08 99.70 40.36
CA ARG A 48 2.60 100.11 39.03
C ARG A 48 3.09 99.15 37.95
N SER A 49 4.36 98.75 37.96
CA SER A 49 4.90 97.76 37.01
C SER A 49 4.31 96.37 37.26
N ALA A 50 4.15 95.94 38.51
CA ALA A 50 3.49 94.69 38.87
C ALA A 50 2.02 94.64 38.36
N LYS A 51 1.25 95.72 38.55
CA LYS A 51 -0.12 95.82 37.99
C LYS A 51 -0.17 95.81 36.47
N LEU A 52 0.79 96.47 35.80
CA LEU A 52 0.91 96.42 34.33
C LEU A 52 1.33 95.05 33.82
N SER A 53 2.13 94.30 34.59
CA SER A 53 2.50 92.91 34.27
C SER A 53 1.31 91.98 34.45
N ALA A 54 0.61 92.06 35.59
CA ALA A 54 -0.60 91.26 35.85
C ALA A 54 -1.69 91.50 34.79
N GLY A 55 -1.97 92.76 34.45
CA GLY A 55 -2.93 93.12 33.40
C GLY A 55 -2.49 92.82 31.96
N LYS A 56 -1.24 92.36 31.75
CA LYS A 56 -0.82 91.69 30.50
C LYS A 56 -1.10 90.19 30.59
N SER A 57 -0.63 89.52 31.63
CA SER A 57 -0.82 88.08 31.82
C SER A 57 -2.29 87.66 31.93
N GLU A 58 -3.15 88.51 32.47
CA GLU A 58 -4.62 88.31 32.50
C GLU A 58 -5.24 88.35 31.09
N LYS A 59 -4.72 89.23 30.20
CA LYS A 59 -5.14 89.30 28.79
C LYS A 59 -4.55 88.17 27.95
N GLU A 60 -3.31 87.80 28.21
CA GLU A 60 -2.66 86.64 27.60
C GLU A 60 -3.42 85.36 27.96
N CYS A 61 -3.77 85.16 29.24
CA CYS A 61 -4.59 84.05 29.72
C CYS A 61 -6.00 84.06 29.09
N SER A 62 -6.65 85.23 29.00
CA SER A 62 -7.94 85.39 28.30
C SER A 62 -7.86 85.03 26.81
N ASN A 63 -6.76 85.37 26.13
CA ASN A 63 -6.50 84.97 24.75
C ASN A 63 -6.29 83.45 24.64
N TYR A 64 -5.56 82.83 25.57
CA TYR A 64 -5.38 81.38 25.57
C TYR A 64 -6.70 80.63 25.79
N ASP A 65 -7.56 81.07 26.71
CA ASP A 65 -8.89 80.48 26.86
C ASP A 65 -9.74 80.67 25.58
N ALA A 66 -9.73 81.86 24.97
CA ALA A 66 -10.44 82.10 23.70
C ALA A 66 -9.94 81.20 22.53
N ILE A 67 -8.66 80.83 22.52
CA ILE A 67 -8.08 79.87 21.56
C ILE A 67 -8.44 78.42 21.93
N LEU A 68 -8.61 78.10 23.22
CA LEU A 68 -8.91 76.76 23.71
C LEU A 68 -10.40 76.40 23.67
N GLU A 69 -11.32 77.35 23.80
CA GLU A 69 -12.78 77.09 23.77
C GLU A 69 -13.23 76.28 22.52
N PRO A 70 -12.81 76.60 21.28
CA PRO A 70 -13.12 75.78 20.11
C PRO A 70 -12.76 74.30 20.32
N TYR A 71 -11.52 74.02 20.73
CA TYR A 71 -11.05 72.65 21.00
C TYR A 71 -11.77 71.97 22.17
N LYS A 72 -12.16 72.72 23.22
CA LYS A 72 -13.01 72.19 24.31
C LYS A 72 -14.38 71.75 23.77
N THR A 73 -15.02 72.58 22.94
CA THR A 73 -16.35 72.27 22.37
C THR A 73 -16.30 71.13 21.35
N GLU A 74 -15.25 71.06 20.52
CA GLU A 74 -15.04 69.98 19.56
C GLU A 74 -14.76 68.64 20.26
N ASN A 75 -13.88 68.62 21.26
CA ASN A 75 -13.62 67.42 22.05
C ASN A 75 -14.89 66.95 22.79
N ALA A 76 -15.71 67.86 23.31
CA ALA A 76 -17.02 67.56 23.87
C ALA A 76 -18.10 67.14 22.84
N LYS A 77 -17.87 67.34 21.53
CA LYS A 77 -18.68 66.80 20.43
C LYS A 77 -18.20 65.39 20.06
N LEU A 78 -16.90 65.24 19.77
CA LEU A 78 -16.26 63.95 19.46
C LEU A 78 -16.48 62.92 20.57
N THR A 79 -16.40 63.33 21.84
CA THR A 79 -16.69 62.45 22.99
C THR A 79 -18.13 61.93 22.98
N ARG A 80 -19.12 62.73 22.52
CA ARG A 80 -20.52 62.26 22.40
C ARG A 80 -20.70 61.32 21.21
N GLU A 81 -20.17 61.71 20.05
CA GLU A 81 -20.24 60.91 18.82
C GLU A 81 -19.56 59.54 19.01
N ASN A 82 -18.41 59.50 19.69
CA ASN A 82 -17.72 58.26 20.05
C ASN A 82 -18.54 57.38 21.03
N ASN A 83 -19.18 57.97 22.05
CA ASN A 83 -20.06 57.22 22.95
C ASN A 83 -21.33 56.70 22.25
N GLU A 84 -21.91 57.47 21.33
CA GLU A 84 -23.08 57.07 20.54
C GLU A 84 -22.73 55.91 19.59
N LEU A 85 -21.59 55.99 18.90
CA LEU A 85 -21.05 54.89 18.08
C LEU A 85 -20.74 53.64 18.91
N HIS A 86 -20.16 53.78 20.11
CA HIS A 86 -19.94 52.63 21.00
C HIS A 86 -21.27 51.98 21.46
N LEU A 87 -22.31 52.76 21.70
CA LEU A 87 -23.65 52.25 22.00
C LEU A 87 -24.32 51.57 20.79
N GLU A 88 -24.04 52.02 19.57
CA GLU A 88 -24.52 51.38 18.34
C GLU A 88 -23.78 50.06 18.06
N ILE A 89 -22.45 50.03 18.19
CA ILE A 89 -21.62 48.81 18.11
C ILE A 89 -22.09 47.77 19.14
N LEU A 90 -22.42 48.18 20.37
CA LEU A 90 -22.97 47.28 21.39
C LEU A 90 -24.34 46.70 20.98
N LYS A 91 -25.25 47.50 20.40
CA LYS A 91 -26.55 47.02 19.91
C LYS A 91 -26.39 46.05 18.73
N LEU A 92 -25.52 46.35 17.78
CA LEU A 92 -25.23 45.48 16.62
C LEU A 92 -24.61 44.16 17.08
N LYS A 93 -23.67 44.21 18.05
CA LYS A 93 -23.13 43.01 18.69
C LYS A 93 -24.20 42.19 19.39
N GLU A 94 -25.09 42.81 20.18
CA GLU A 94 -26.20 42.10 20.81
C GLU A 94 -27.16 41.45 19.80
N GLN A 95 -27.42 42.10 18.66
CA GLN A 95 -28.26 41.54 17.59
C GLN A 95 -27.58 40.34 16.92
N SER A 96 -26.29 40.44 16.61
CA SER A 96 -25.48 39.33 16.10
C SER A 96 -25.42 38.16 17.09
N ASP A 97 -25.15 38.44 18.37
CA ASP A 97 -25.13 37.44 19.45
C ASP A 97 -26.48 36.73 19.65
N ARG A 98 -27.61 37.37 19.32
CA ARG A 98 -28.95 36.75 19.30
C ARG A 98 -29.12 35.89 18.06
N TYR A 99 -28.83 36.42 16.87
CA TYR A 99 -28.92 35.69 15.61
C TYR A 99 -28.05 34.42 15.59
N VAL A 100 -26.82 34.50 16.09
CA VAL A 100 -25.91 33.36 16.26
C VAL A 100 -26.45 32.32 17.27
N LYS A 101 -27.16 32.74 18.33
CA LYS A 101 -27.82 31.80 19.27
C LYS A 101 -29.00 31.09 18.61
N ASP A 102 -29.80 31.80 17.81
CA ASP A 102 -30.97 31.25 17.11
C ASP A 102 -30.55 30.32 15.97
N LEU A 103 -29.52 30.66 15.20
CA LEU A 103 -28.89 29.74 14.23
C LEU A 103 -28.35 28.48 14.93
N LYS A 104 -27.62 28.63 16.05
CA LYS A 104 -27.14 27.49 16.85
C LYS A 104 -28.29 26.68 17.46
N ALA A 105 -29.47 27.26 17.70
CA ALA A 105 -30.66 26.53 18.13
C ALA A 105 -31.30 25.75 16.97
N SER A 106 -31.40 26.36 15.78
CA SER A 106 -31.91 25.71 14.57
C SER A 106 -31.02 24.55 14.11
N LEU A 107 -29.70 24.74 14.09
CA LEU A 107 -28.72 23.69 13.78
C LEU A 107 -28.91 22.46 14.70
N ARG A 108 -28.95 22.68 16.02
CA ARG A 108 -29.17 21.61 17.02
C ARG A 108 -30.56 20.95 16.97
N ARG A 109 -31.52 21.51 16.22
CA ARG A 109 -32.77 20.83 15.88
C ARG A 109 -32.57 19.93 14.65
N VAL A 110 -32.01 20.49 13.56
CA VAL A 110 -31.75 19.73 12.31
C VAL A 110 -30.77 18.58 12.53
N GLU A 111 -29.77 18.73 13.40
CA GLU A 111 -28.85 17.65 13.83
C GLU A 111 -29.61 16.48 14.47
N ARG A 112 -30.63 16.75 15.30
CA ARG A 112 -31.45 15.71 15.94
C ARG A 112 -32.38 15.04 14.95
N GLU A 113 -33.08 15.83 14.13
CA GLU A 113 -33.93 15.33 13.05
C GLU A 113 -33.13 14.45 12.07
N THR A 114 -31.89 14.82 11.78
CA THR A 114 -30.95 14.03 10.98
C THR A 114 -30.50 12.74 11.69
N ALA A 115 -30.27 12.78 13.01
CA ALA A 115 -29.94 11.59 13.79
C ALA A 115 -31.12 10.60 13.86
N ASP A 116 -32.34 11.09 14.08
CA ASP A 116 -33.58 10.30 14.10
C ASP A 116 -33.86 9.67 12.73
N LEU A 117 -33.68 10.43 11.64
CA LEU A 117 -33.78 9.92 10.27
C LEU A 117 -32.70 8.88 9.94
N LYS A 118 -31.45 9.07 10.41
CA LYS A 118 -30.38 8.05 10.28
C LYS A 118 -30.70 6.78 11.06
N PHE A 119 -31.25 6.89 12.27
CA PHE A 119 -31.71 5.74 13.06
C PHE A 119 -32.85 4.98 12.36
N LEU A 120 -33.85 5.70 11.83
CA LEU A 120 -34.97 5.12 11.09
C LEU A 120 -34.51 4.44 9.79
N ASN A 121 -33.59 5.05 9.04
CA ASN A 121 -33.01 4.46 7.84
C ASN A 121 -32.24 3.17 8.17
N ASN A 122 -31.40 3.18 9.22
CA ASN A 122 -30.71 1.97 9.71
C ASN A 122 -31.70 0.85 10.10
N GLN A 123 -32.85 1.20 10.70
CA GLN A 123 -33.91 0.23 11.00
C GLN A 123 -34.53 -0.36 9.72
N TYR A 124 -34.80 0.45 8.69
CA TYR A 124 -35.28 -0.04 7.40
C TYR A 124 -34.25 -0.90 6.67
N ILE A 125 -32.97 -0.51 6.66
CA ILE A 125 -31.86 -1.30 6.08
C ILE A 125 -31.75 -2.66 6.79
N HIS A 126 -31.87 -2.70 8.12
CA HIS A 126 -31.89 -3.97 8.86
C HIS A 126 -33.12 -4.82 8.51
N LYS A 127 -34.30 -4.21 8.36
CA LYS A 127 -35.53 -4.91 7.95
C LYS A 127 -35.43 -5.47 6.54
N ILE A 128 -34.81 -4.75 5.59
CA ILE A 128 -34.52 -5.22 4.23
C ILE A 128 -33.59 -6.43 4.29
N LYS A 129 -32.43 -6.33 4.96
CA LYS A 129 -31.48 -7.44 5.11
C LYS A 129 -32.09 -8.71 5.72
N MET A 130 -33.02 -8.55 6.66
CA MET A 130 -33.78 -9.67 7.24
C MET A 130 -34.76 -10.30 6.24
N LEU A 131 -35.47 -9.48 5.45
CA LEU A 131 -36.35 -9.98 4.38
C LEU A 131 -35.57 -10.64 3.25
N GLU A 132 -34.41 -10.09 2.85
CA GLU A 132 -33.50 -10.69 1.87
C GLU A 132 -33.00 -12.06 2.32
N LYS A 133 -32.60 -12.20 3.59
CA LYS A 133 -32.18 -13.47 4.19
C LYS A 133 -33.32 -14.50 4.20
N GLU A 134 -34.54 -14.08 4.51
CA GLU A 134 -35.73 -14.93 4.46
C GLU A 134 -36.05 -15.35 3.01
N ASN A 135 -35.94 -14.43 2.05
CA ASN A 135 -36.19 -14.70 0.63
C ASN A 135 -35.13 -15.65 0.04
N LYS A 136 -33.85 -15.47 0.41
CA LYS A 136 -32.76 -16.38 0.03
C LYS A 136 -33.01 -17.79 0.58
N ALA A 137 -33.40 -17.92 1.85
CA ALA A 137 -33.74 -19.21 2.46
C ALA A 137 -34.95 -19.88 1.76
N LYS A 138 -35.95 -19.11 1.32
CA LYS A 138 -37.06 -19.61 0.49
C LYS A 138 -36.58 -20.08 -0.89
N THR A 139 -35.71 -19.32 -1.56
CA THR A 139 -35.12 -19.70 -2.87
C THR A 139 -34.27 -20.97 -2.76
N GLU A 140 -33.38 -21.05 -1.77
CA GLU A 140 -32.60 -22.26 -1.46
C GLU A 140 -33.52 -23.45 -1.17
N LYS A 141 -34.65 -23.23 -0.48
CA LYS A 141 -35.62 -24.29 -0.21
C LYS A 141 -36.36 -24.77 -1.46
N ILE A 142 -36.71 -23.86 -2.37
CA ILE A 142 -37.28 -24.18 -3.68
C ILE A 142 -36.27 -25.00 -4.51
N GLN A 143 -35.01 -24.60 -4.53
CA GLN A 143 -33.95 -25.31 -5.25
C GLN A 143 -33.73 -26.73 -4.69
N GLN A 144 -33.65 -26.90 -3.37
CA GLN A 144 -33.59 -28.23 -2.72
C GLN A 144 -34.78 -29.13 -3.08
N LEU A 145 -35.99 -28.55 -3.25
CA LEU A 145 -37.19 -29.30 -3.64
C LEU A 145 -37.17 -29.68 -5.12
N GLN A 146 -36.60 -28.84 -5.99
CA GLN A 146 -36.38 -29.15 -7.41
C GLN A 146 -35.30 -30.24 -7.59
N GLU A 147 -34.18 -30.16 -6.88
CA GLU A 147 -33.11 -31.16 -6.90
C GLU A 147 -33.59 -32.54 -6.44
N LYS A 148 -34.41 -32.60 -5.37
CA LYS A 148 -35.03 -33.86 -4.92
C LYS A 148 -36.08 -34.40 -5.90
N ASN A 149 -36.68 -33.56 -6.73
CA ASN A 149 -37.59 -34.00 -7.80
C ASN A 149 -36.83 -34.71 -8.93
N LEU A 150 -35.62 -34.22 -9.26
CA LEU A 150 -34.77 -34.76 -10.34
C LEU A 150 -34.21 -36.18 -10.07
N GLN A 151 -34.38 -36.72 -8.85
CA GLN A 151 -33.82 -38.02 -8.43
C GLN A 151 -34.90 -39.11 -8.21
N ALA A 152 -36.17 -38.83 -8.54
CA ALA A 152 -37.29 -39.76 -8.34
C ALA A 152 -37.33 -40.90 -9.40
N VAL A 153 -36.55 -41.97 -9.19
CA VAL A 153 -36.57 -43.17 -10.04
C VAL A 153 -37.69 -44.13 -9.62
N VAL A 154 -38.80 -44.15 -10.36
CA VAL A 154 -39.86 -45.15 -10.20
C VAL A 154 -39.46 -46.46 -10.90
N GLN A 155 -39.24 -47.53 -10.13
CA GLN A 155 -39.06 -48.87 -10.69
C GLN A 155 -40.42 -49.53 -10.96
N THR A 156 -40.74 -49.74 -12.24
CA THR A 156 -41.81 -50.67 -12.65
C THR A 156 -41.22 -52.06 -12.95
N PRO A 157 -41.82 -53.18 -12.48
CA PRO A 157 -41.33 -54.53 -12.79
C PRO A 157 -41.47 -54.88 -14.28
N GLY A 158 -40.47 -54.54 -15.10
CA GLY A 158 -40.64 -54.55 -16.56
C GLY A 158 -39.38 -54.53 -17.43
N GLY A 159 -38.19 -54.78 -16.87
CA GLY A 159 -37.00 -55.24 -17.62
C GLY A 159 -36.38 -54.36 -18.72
N ARG A 160 -36.95 -53.20 -19.09
CA ARG A 160 -36.42 -52.34 -20.17
C ARG A 160 -36.16 -50.91 -19.69
N LYS A 161 -34.86 -50.55 -19.60
CA LYS A 161 -34.43 -49.16 -19.41
C LYS A 161 -34.78 -48.32 -20.65
N ARG A 162 -35.88 -47.57 -20.60
CA ARG A 162 -36.08 -46.41 -21.49
C ARG A 162 -35.67 -45.15 -20.74
N SER A 163 -34.67 -44.45 -21.27
CA SER A 163 -34.44 -43.05 -20.88
C SER A 163 -35.63 -42.23 -21.38
N ILE A 164 -36.40 -41.65 -20.46
CA ILE A 164 -37.45 -40.70 -20.81
C ILE A 164 -36.75 -39.36 -21.03
N PRO A 165 -36.87 -38.72 -22.22
CA PRO A 165 -36.28 -37.41 -22.42
C PRO A 165 -36.88 -36.41 -21.43
N PHE A 166 -36.03 -35.70 -20.68
CA PHE A 166 -36.46 -34.61 -19.80
C PHE A 166 -36.98 -33.44 -20.65
N ARG A 167 -38.26 -33.52 -21.05
CA ARG A 167 -39.01 -32.41 -21.61
C ARG A 167 -39.12 -31.35 -20.52
N ARG A 168 -38.21 -30.36 -20.54
CA ARG A 168 -38.30 -29.18 -19.67
C ARG A 168 -39.72 -28.62 -19.80
N GLN A 169 -40.50 -28.70 -18.72
CA GLN A 169 -41.88 -28.25 -18.70
C GLN A 169 -41.90 -26.73 -18.75
N ARG A 170 -41.89 -26.15 -19.96
CA ARG A 170 -42.35 -24.78 -20.15
C ARG A 170 -43.81 -24.74 -19.67
N MET A 171 -44.07 -23.94 -18.64
CA MET A 171 -45.42 -23.53 -18.31
C MET A 171 -45.94 -22.64 -19.44
N GLN A 172 -46.72 -23.24 -20.35
CA GLN A 172 -47.87 -22.54 -20.90
C GLN A 172 -48.98 -22.66 -19.86
N ILE A 173 -49.50 -21.53 -19.39
CA ILE A 173 -50.53 -21.49 -18.34
C ILE A 173 -51.90 -21.45 -19.02
N ASP A 174 -52.27 -22.56 -19.63
CA ASP A 174 -53.61 -22.74 -20.22
C ASP A 174 -54.52 -23.44 -19.19
N GLN A 175 -55.22 -22.61 -18.41
CA GLN A 175 -56.22 -22.92 -17.37
C GLN A 175 -55.80 -23.69 -16.09
N PRO A 176 -56.40 -23.34 -14.92
CA PRO A 176 -56.34 -24.14 -13.70
C PRO A 176 -57.59 -25.03 -13.48
N VAL A 177 -57.36 -26.33 -13.24
CA VAL A 177 -58.18 -27.30 -12.48
C VAL A 177 -59.54 -27.79 -13.05
N PRO A 178 -59.67 -29.12 -13.29
CA PRO A 178 -60.91 -29.91 -13.34
C PRO A 178 -61.00 -30.95 -12.17
N PRO A 179 -62.05 -31.78 -12.04
CA PRO A 179 -63.51 -31.57 -12.23
C PRO A 179 -64.32 -32.13 -11.02
N SER A 180 -65.64 -32.38 -11.16
CA SER A 180 -66.39 -33.30 -10.26
C SER A 180 -67.66 -33.92 -10.89
N GLY A 181 -67.64 -35.25 -11.07
CA GLY A 181 -68.79 -36.16 -10.84
C GLY A 181 -69.74 -36.53 -12.01
N VAL A 182 -69.99 -37.86 -12.15
CA VAL A 182 -71.13 -38.54 -12.84
C VAL A 182 -71.15 -38.40 -14.40
N GLY A 183 -71.45 -39.39 -15.26
CA GLY A 183 -71.96 -40.78 -15.15
C GLY A 183 -73.25 -40.95 -15.98
N ALA A 184 -73.53 -41.95 -16.83
CA ALA A 184 -72.79 -43.16 -17.27
C ALA A 184 -73.28 -43.67 -18.68
N TYR A 185 -72.80 -44.86 -19.10
CA TYR A 185 -73.07 -45.65 -20.34
C TYR A 185 -74.55 -46.18 -20.52
N PRO A 186 -74.96 -46.89 -21.62
CA PRO A 186 -74.57 -46.90 -23.05
C PRO A 186 -75.73 -47.06 -24.11
N VAL A 187 -75.34 -47.07 -25.40
CA VAL A 187 -75.98 -47.48 -26.68
C VAL A 187 -76.64 -48.89 -26.69
N PRO A 188 -77.81 -49.15 -27.34
CA PRO A 188 -77.87 -49.75 -28.71
C PRO A 188 -79.08 -49.43 -29.64
N GLN A 189 -78.90 -49.73 -30.94
CA GLN A 189 -79.91 -49.88 -32.04
C GLN A 189 -80.43 -51.35 -32.09
N PRO A 190 -81.33 -51.85 -33.02
CA PRO A 190 -81.82 -51.29 -34.31
C PRO A 190 -83.32 -51.57 -34.68
N GLU A 191 -83.61 -51.41 -35.99
CA GLU A 191 -84.76 -51.91 -36.80
C GLU A 191 -85.94 -50.95 -37.15
N ASP A 192 -86.35 -51.07 -38.42
CA ASP A 192 -87.32 -50.28 -39.22
C ASP A 192 -88.41 -51.29 -39.68
N PRO A 193 -89.72 -50.95 -39.78
CA PRO A 193 -90.20 -50.37 -41.06
C PRO A 193 -91.42 -49.41 -40.97
N TYR A 194 -91.24 -48.19 -41.50
CA TYR A 194 -92.13 -47.49 -42.47
C TYR A 194 -93.62 -47.14 -42.14
N ILE A 195 -94.09 -46.01 -42.73
CA ILE A 195 -95.47 -45.43 -42.72
C ILE A 195 -96.01 -45.03 -41.33
N ALA A 196 -95.57 -43.94 -40.70
CA ALA A 196 -95.78 -42.52 -41.06
C ALA A 196 -97.23 -42.01 -40.93
N ASP A 197 -97.51 -41.26 -39.86
CA ASP A 197 -98.26 -40.01 -39.97
C ASP A 197 -97.26 -38.86 -39.83
N LEU A 198 -96.92 -38.25 -40.97
CA LEU A 198 -95.72 -37.41 -41.11
C LEU A 198 -95.83 -36.09 -40.33
N LEU A 199 -97.06 -35.67 -40.00
CA LEU A 199 -97.33 -34.46 -39.22
C LEU A 199 -96.82 -34.59 -37.78
N GLN A 200 -97.09 -35.69 -37.08
CA GLN A 200 -96.66 -35.83 -35.69
C GLN A 200 -95.12 -35.94 -35.57
N VAL A 201 -94.46 -36.52 -36.58
CA VAL A 201 -92.99 -36.50 -36.67
C VAL A 201 -92.47 -35.09 -36.93
N ALA A 202 -93.14 -34.31 -37.80
CA ALA A 202 -92.77 -32.92 -38.07
C ALA A 202 -92.98 -32.02 -36.84
N ASP A 203 -94.11 -32.12 -36.14
CA ASP A 203 -94.41 -31.32 -34.94
C ASP A 203 -93.47 -31.67 -33.78
N ASN A 204 -93.23 -32.95 -33.52
CA ASN A 204 -92.23 -33.38 -32.55
C ASN A 204 -90.84 -32.86 -32.93
N ARG A 205 -90.45 -32.93 -34.21
CA ARG A 205 -89.14 -32.43 -34.67
C ARG A 205 -89.04 -30.90 -34.63
N ILE A 206 -90.14 -30.18 -34.84
CA ILE A 206 -90.21 -28.72 -34.63
C ILE A 206 -90.01 -28.40 -33.15
N HIS A 207 -90.61 -29.18 -32.23
CA HIS A 207 -90.46 -28.97 -30.80
C HIS A 207 -89.06 -29.34 -30.28
N GLU A 208 -88.46 -30.42 -30.78
CA GLU A 208 -87.05 -30.76 -30.58
C GLU A 208 -86.12 -29.64 -31.07
N LEU A 209 -86.32 -29.14 -32.30
CA LEU A 209 -85.53 -28.05 -32.88
C LEU A 209 -85.73 -26.73 -32.13
N GLN A 210 -86.93 -26.46 -31.61
CA GLN A 210 -87.18 -25.30 -30.72
C GLN A 210 -86.41 -25.44 -29.42
N SER A 211 -86.43 -26.62 -28.78
CA SER A 211 -85.67 -26.90 -27.55
C SER A 211 -84.16 -26.81 -27.79
N GLU A 212 -83.67 -27.37 -28.90
CA GLU A 212 -82.27 -27.32 -29.33
C GLU A 212 -81.82 -25.88 -29.63
N VAL A 213 -82.67 -25.07 -30.27
CA VAL A 213 -82.44 -23.63 -30.47
C VAL A 213 -82.39 -22.89 -29.13
N THR A 214 -83.28 -23.16 -28.17
CA THR A 214 -83.21 -22.50 -26.85
C THR A 214 -81.98 -22.92 -26.04
N GLU A 215 -81.57 -24.19 -26.08
CA GLU A 215 -80.30 -24.62 -25.48
C GLU A 215 -79.09 -23.96 -26.15
N LEU A 216 -79.09 -23.83 -27.48
CA LEU A 216 -78.02 -23.16 -28.22
C LEU A 216 -77.99 -21.65 -27.95
N GLN A 217 -79.14 -21.01 -27.75
CA GLN A 217 -79.23 -19.60 -27.33
C GLN A 217 -78.68 -19.40 -25.91
N GLU A 218 -79.05 -20.26 -24.94
CA GLU A 218 -78.50 -20.16 -23.58
C GLU A 218 -76.99 -20.43 -23.55
N LYS A 219 -76.51 -21.45 -24.29
CA LYS A 219 -75.07 -21.73 -24.45
C LYS A 219 -74.34 -20.57 -25.13
N LEU A 220 -74.96 -19.90 -26.10
CA LEU A 220 -74.42 -18.71 -26.75
C LEU A 220 -74.34 -17.53 -25.77
N GLU A 221 -75.38 -17.26 -24.98
CA GLU A 221 -75.32 -16.20 -23.96
C GLU A 221 -74.27 -16.46 -22.89
N ILE A 222 -74.11 -17.72 -22.44
CA ILE A 222 -73.08 -18.11 -21.48
C ILE A 222 -71.69 -17.90 -22.10
N SER A 223 -71.51 -18.27 -23.37
CA SER A 223 -70.28 -18.04 -24.14
C SER A 223 -69.99 -16.55 -24.30
N GLU A 224 -70.98 -15.72 -24.64
CA GLU A 224 -70.85 -14.27 -24.73
C GLU A 224 -70.50 -13.61 -23.38
N ARG A 225 -71.12 -14.07 -22.28
CA ARG A 225 -70.79 -13.62 -20.93
C ARG A 225 -69.34 -13.99 -20.57
N GLY A 226 -68.89 -15.19 -20.95
CA GLY A 226 -67.49 -15.61 -20.87
C GLY A 226 -66.55 -14.68 -21.67
N MET A 227 -66.83 -14.49 -22.96
CA MET A 227 -66.09 -13.60 -23.86
C MET A 227 -65.98 -12.17 -23.33
N LYS A 228 -67.08 -11.59 -22.82
CA LYS A 228 -67.11 -10.24 -22.23
C LYS A 228 -66.27 -10.15 -20.95
N ASN A 229 -66.17 -11.22 -20.16
CA ASN A 229 -65.30 -11.28 -18.99
C ASN A 229 -63.83 -11.46 -19.37
N TYR A 230 -63.53 -12.31 -20.36
CA TYR A 230 -62.16 -12.46 -20.88
C TYR A 230 -61.65 -11.18 -21.55
N SER A 231 -62.49 -10.42 -22.28
CA SER A 231 -62.11 -9.11 -22.86
C SER A 231 -61.65 -8.14 -21.77
N LYS A 232 -62.42 -7.99 -20.69
CA LYS A 232 -62.05 -7.15 -19.54
C LYS A 232 -60.76 -7.62 -18.85
N GLN A 233 -60.53 -8.93 -18.79
CA GLN A 233 -59.29 -9.47 -18.23
C GLN A 233 -58.08 -9.17 -19.15
N VAL A 234 -58.26 -9.24 -20.47
CA VAL A 234 -57.24 -8.86 -21.46
C VAL A 234 -56.96 -7.35 -21.42
N GLU A 235 -57.99 -6.51 -21.33
CA GLU A 235 -57.85 -5.06 -21.17
C GLU A 235 -57.06 -4.70 -19.90
N TYR A 236 -57.38 -5.31 -18.76
CA TYR A 236 -56.63 -5.13 -17.51
C TYR A 236 -55.17 -5.61 -17.62
N LEU A 237 -54.93 -6.75 -18.29
CA LEU A 237 -53.57 -7.25 -18.54
C LEU A 237 -52.78 -6.38 -19.52
N GLN A 238 -53.42 -5.77 -20.52
CA GLN A 238 -52.79 -4.80 -21.43
C GLN A 238 -52.46 -3.48 -20.70
N GLN A 239 -53.35 -2.99 -19.85
CA GLN A 239 -53.10 -1.77 -19.08
C GLN A 239 -51.98 -1.96 -18.06
N THR A 240 -52.04 -3.01 -17.23
CA THR A 240 -50.96 -3.32 -16.27
C THR A 240 -49.62 -3.62 -16.96
N LYS A 241 -49.62 -4.25 -18.16
CA LYS A 241 -48.42 -4.37 -18.99
C LYS A 241 -47.87 -2.99 -19.37
N LYS A 242 -48.71 -2.07 -19.87
CA LYS A 242 -48.29 -0.71 -20.26
C LYS A 242 -47.75 0.10 -19.08
N GLU A 243 -48.36 -0.04 -17.90
CA GLU A 243 -47.89 0.58 -16.66
C GLU A 243 -46.52 0.05 -16.23
N LEU A 244 -46.26 -1.25 -16.42
CA LEU A 244 -44.93 -1.85 -16.21
C LEU A 244 -43.92 -1.44 -17.29
N GLU A 245 -44.31 -1.32 -18.56
CA GLU A 245 -43.44 -0.86 -19.64
C GLU A 245 -43.00 0.59 -19.42
N ASN A 246 -43.93 1.49 -19.07
CA ASN A 246 -43.61 2.86 -18.66
C ASN A 246 -42.64 2.88 -17.47
N ARG A 247 -42.93 2.11 -16.41
CA ARG A 247 -42.10 2.10 -15.19
C ARG A 247 -40.71 1.49 -15.41
N ILE A 248 -40.54 0.62 -16.40
CA ILE A 248 -39.23 0.15 -16.84
C ILE A 248 -38.47 1.27 -17.57
N GLN A 249 -39.15 2.09 -18.40
CA GLN A 249 -38.54 3.26 -19.04
C GLN A 249 -38.09 4.29 -18.00
N ASP A 250 -38.95 4.65 -17.04
CA ASP A 250 -38.60 5.57 -15.94
C ASP A 250 -37.35 5.11 -15.16
N LEU A 251 -37.21 3.79 -14.95
CA LEU A 251 -36.06 3.17 -14.29
C LEU A 251 -34.81 3.10 -15.18
N LEU A 252 -34.94 3.10 -16.50
CA LEU A 252 -33.82 3.19 -17.43
C LEU A 252 -33.30 4.63 -17.52
N ASP A 253 -34.20 5.61 -17.62
CA ASP A 253 -33.86 7.03 -17.72
C ASP A 253 -33.22 7.55 -16.42
N THR A 254 -33.79 7.19 -15.26
CA THR A 254 -33.18 7.50 -13.95
C THR A 254 -31.85 6.79 -13.75
N LYS A 255 -31.71 5.52 -14.17
CA LYS A 255 -30.41 4.83 -14.17
C LYS A 255 -29.39 5.57 -15.05
N GLN A 256 -29.78 6.02 -16.24
CA GLN A 256 -28.89 6.72 -17.17
C GLN A 256 -28.38 8.02 -16.55
N ASN A 257 -29.27 8.82 -15.95
CA ASN A 257 -28.92 10.06 -15.24
C ASN A 257 -27.94 9.79 -14.08
N VAL A 258 -28.22 8.78 -13.24
CA VAL A 258 -27.31 8.38 -12.15
C VAL A 258 -25.96 7.91 -12.70
N THR A 259 -25.89 7.21 -13.83
CA THR A 259 -24.59 6.85 -14.43
C THR A 259 -23.82 8.06 -14.96
N SER A 260 -24.47 9.08 -15.52
CA SER A 260 -23.77 10.32 -15.91
C SER A 260 -23.31 11.14 -14.69
N GLU A 261 -24.09 11.15 -13.60
CA GLU A 261 -23.70 11.78 -12.35
C GLU A 261 -22.52 11.07 -11.69
N VAL A 262 -22.51 9.74 -11.67
CA VAL A 262 -21.38 8.93 -11.20
C VAL A 262 -20.12 9.14 -12.06
N VAL A 263 -20.25 9.27 -13.39
CA VAL A 263 -19.11 9.61 -14.26
C VAL A 263 -18.61 11.03 -13.97
N HIS A 264 -19.50 12.01 -13.80
CA HIS A 264 -19.10 13.39 -13.45
C HIS A 264 -18.38 13.45 -12.09
N LEU A 265 -18.88 12.74 -11.08
CA LEU A 265 -18.23 12.65 -9.77
C LEU A 265 -16.91 11.87 -9.82
N SER A 266 -16.80 10.84 -10.68
CA SER A 266 -15.53 10.14 -10.92
C SER A 266 -14.49 11.07 -11.52
N ASN A 267 -14.86 11.84 -12.54
CA ASN A 267 -13.96 12.82 -13.18
C ASN A 267 -13.56 13.93 -12.17
N LYS A 268 -14.51 14.47 -11.40
CA LYS A 268 -14.20 15.52 -10.40
C LYS A 268 -13.33 14.99 -9.27
N ASN A 269 -13.45 13.72 -8.88
CA ASN A 269 -12.52 13.09 -7.94
C ASN A 269 -11.14 12.85 -8.56
N GLU A 270 -11.05 12.53 -9.86
CA GLU A 270 -9.78 12.39 -10.57
C GLU A 270 -9.06 13.73 -10.73
N GLU A 271 -9.80 14.82 -11.00
CA GLU A 271 -9.31 16.21 -10.93
C GLU A 271 -8.80 16.57 -9.52
N LEU A 272 -9.60 16.33 -8.47
CA LEU A 272 -9.20 16.62 -7.08
C LEU A 272 -7.97 15.80 -6.64
N CYS A 273 -7.83 14.55 -7.12
CA CYS A 273 -6.61 13.76 -6.91
C CYS A 273 -5.40 14.36 -7.64
N GLN A 274 -5.56 14.97 -8.81
CA GLN A 274 -4.47 15.68 -9.51
C GLN A 274 -4.09 16.95 -8.75
N GLU A 275 -5.08 17.78 -8.36
CA GLU A 275 -4.91 18.96 -7.52
C GLU A 275 -4.16 18.63 -6.20
N LEU A 276 -4.49 17.51 -5.54
CA LEU A 276 -3.81 17.07 -4.32
C LEU A 276 -2.34 16.65 -4.56
N ASN A 277 -2.05 15.96 -5.67
CA ASN A 277 -0.69 15.57 -6.04
C ASN A 277 0.19 16.78 -6.43
N GLU A 278 -0.41 17.83 -7.02
CA GLU A 278 0.25 19.11 -7.27
C GLU A 278 0.56 19.87 -5.97
N ILE A 279 -0.37 19.86 -5.00
CA ILE A 279 -0.15 20.42 -3.66
C ILE A 279 1.00 19.70 -2.93
N ASP A 280 1.05 18.36 -2.98
CA ASP A 280 2.17 17.59 -2.40
C ASP A 280 3.50 17.88 -3.11
N HIS A 281 3.51 18.09 -4.43
CA HIS A 281 4.71 18.53 -5.16
C HIS A 281 5.15 19.94 -4.75
N LEU A 282 4.21 20.88 -4.62
CA LEU A 282 4.45 22.24 -4.13
C LEU A 282 5.02 22.24 -2.71
N ALA A 283 4.46 21.42 -1.81
CA ALA A 283 4.95 21.28 -0.44
C ALA A 283 6.40 20.75 -0.42
N GLN A 284 6.72 19.72 -1.21
CA GLN A 284 8.09 19.21 -1.32
C GLN A 284 9.06 20.18 -2.02
N GLN A 285 8.61 21.00 -2.97
CA GLN A 285 9.43 22.07 -3.56
C GLN A 285 9.73 23.15 -2.50
N LEU A 286 8.73 23.58 -1.73
CA LEU A 286 8.89 24.54 -0.64
C LEU A 286 9.81 24.04 0.47
N GLU A 287 9.71 22.76 0.87
CA GLU A 287 10.61 22.16 1.86
C GLU A 287 12.08 22.17 1.37
N ARG A 288 12.33 21.78 0.11
CA ARG A 288 13.68 21.84 -0.49
C ARG A 288 14.20 23.27 -0.64
N HIS A 289 13.35 24.22 -1.01
CA HIS A 289 13.74 25.64 -1.09
C HIS A 289 14.09 26.20 0.29
N LYS A 290 13.33 25.83 1.33
CA LYS A 290 13.61 26.15 2.73
C LYS A 290 14.95 25.55 3.19
N GLU A 291 15.25 24.29 2.85
CA GLU A 291 16.56 23.68 3.13
C GLU A 291 17.71 24.42 2.44
N ILE A 292 17.56 24.76 1.15
CA ILE A 292 18.58 25.51 0.39
C ILE A 292 18.80 26.91 1.00
N VAL A 293 17.73 27.63 1.34
CA VAL A 293 17.81 28.97 1.95
C VAL A 293 18.47 28.92 3.33
N LEU A 294 18.19 27.89 4.14
CA LEU A 294 18.88 27.65 5.41
C LEU A 294 20.36 27.34 5.19
N GLU A 295 20.71 26.49 4.22
CA GLU A 295 22.10 26.17 3.92
C GLU A 295 22.89 27.39 3.40
N THR A 296 22.26 28.28 2.63
CA THR A 296 22.88 29.56 2.23
C THR A 296 23.03 30.51 3.42
N ALA A 297 22.02 30.61 4.29
CA ALA A 297 22.09 31.46 5.47
C ALA A 297 23.19 30.98 6.45
N ASP A 298 23.33 29.67 6.69
CA ASP A 298 24.40 29.12 7.51
C ASP A 298 25.79 29.32 6.89
N LYS A 299 25.92 29.29 5.55
CA LYS A 299 27.16 29.66 4.85
C LYS A 299 27.49 31.15 5.03
N GLU A 300 26.54 32.04 4.80
CA GLU A 300 26.71 33.49 5.00
C GLU A 300 27.05 33.84 6.46
N ILE A 301 26.35 33.24 7.42
CA ILE A 301 26.65 33.37 8.85
C ILE A 301 28.04 32.81 9.17
N GLY A 302 28.44 31.71 8.54
CA GLY A 302 29.78 31.12 8.66
C GLY A 302 30.89 32.01 8.09
N GLU A 303 30.62 32.76 7.02
CA GLU A 303 31.56 33.71 6.43
C GLU A 303 31.61 35.03 7.22
N ALA A 304 30.46 35.54 7.68
CA ALA A 304 30.39 36.68 8.58
C ALA A 304 31.13 36.43 9.90
N LYS A 305 31.03 35.22 10.48
CA LYS A 305 31.83 34.80 11.64
C LYS A 305 33.34 34.87 11.36
N LYS A 306 33.80 34.34 10.22
CA LYS A 306 35.22 34.39 9.80
C LYS A 306 35.71 35.83 9.53
N GLU A 307 34.84 36.71 9.04
CA GLU A 307 35.15 38.15 8.91
C GLU A 307 35.28 38.81 10.28
N ILE A 308 34.34 38.55 11.19
CA ILE A 308 34.39 39.05 12.58
C ILE A 308 35.66 38.56 13.28
N GLU A 309 36.03 37.28 13.17
CA GLU A 309 37.26 36.71 13.74
C GLU A 309 38.53 37.38 13.18
N ARG A 310 38.58 37.62 11.86
CA ARG A 310 39.68 38.37 11.23
C ARG A 310 39.72 39.83 11.69
N LYS A 311 38.58 40.51 11.81
CA LYS A 311 38.49 41.89 12.32
C LYS A 311 38.85 41.98 13.81
N HIS A 312 38.49 40.98 14.62
CA HIS A 312 38.89 40.91 16.02
C HIS A 312 40.41 40.71 16.16
N SER A 313 40.99 39.86 15.30
CA SER A 313 42.45 39.68 15.21
C SER A 313 43.16 40.96 14.75
N GLU A 314 42.60 41.68 13.78
CA GLU A 314 43.11 42.97 13.30
C GLU A 314 43.05 44.04 14.40
N ILE A 315 41.94 44.12 15.14
CA ILE A 315 41.80 45.00 16.32
C ILE A 315 42.84 44.65 17.39
N GLN A 316 43.03 43.38 17.73
CA GLN A 316 44.05 42.98 18.71
C GLN A 316 45.47 43.40 18.27
N ASN A 317 45.83 43.19 17.00
CA ASN A 317 47.11 43.66 16.45
C ASN A 317 47.24 45.19 16.51
N LEU A 318 46.15 45.93 16.30
CA LEU A 318 46.12 47.38 16.47
C LEU A 318 46.26 47.80 17.94
N GLU A 319 45.65 47.08 18.88
CA GLU A 319 45.83 47.32 20.33
C GLU A 319 47.26 47.01 20.80
N GLU A 320 47.89 45.95 20.29
CA GLU A 320 49.30 45.61 20.54
C GLU A 320 50.26 46.66 19.95
N THR A 321 49.97 47.23 18.78
CA THR A 321 50.77 48.34 18.23
C THR A 321 50.50 49.66 18.96
N ILE A 322 49.27 49.96 19.36
CA ILE A 322 48.92 51.14 20.16
C ILE A 322 49.57 51.10 21.54
N THR A 323 49.59 49.94 22.21
CA THR A 323 50.28 49.77 23.51
C THR A 323 51.79 49.89 23.37
N ARG A 324 52.37 49.33 22.30
CA ARG A 324 53.80 49.53 21.97
C ARG A 324 54.14 50.99 21.73
N LEU A 325 53.41 51.68 20.85
CA LEU A 325 53.59 53.11 20.56
C LEU A 325 53.38 53.99 21.81
N LYS A 326 52.45 53.64 22.71
CA LYS A 326 52.30 54.31 24.01
C LYS A 326 53.53 54.11 24.90
N SER A 327 54.14 52.92 24.90
CA SER A 327 55.37 52.65 25.67
C SER A 327 56.59 53.39 25.10
N GLU A 328 56.71 53.45 23.77
CA GLU A 328 57.75 54.19 23.05
C GLU A 328 57.60 55.70 23.31
N LEU A 329 56.40 56.26 23.17
CA LEU A 329 56.11 57.67 23.45
C LEU A 329 56.35 58.03 24.93
N CYS A 330 56.08 57.13 25.88
CA CYS A 330 56.46 57.30 27.28
C CYS A 330 57.99 57.29 27.48
N SER A 331 58.73 56.51 26.69
CA SER A 331 60.20 56.52 26.71
C SER A 331 60.76 57.83 26.14
N CYS A 332 60.27 58.25 24.96
CA CYS A 332 60.65 59.52 24.34
C CYS A 332 60.25 60.73 25.19
N ARG A 333 59.15 60.66 25.96
CA ARG A 333 58.82 61.70 26.94
C ARG A 333 59.87 61.79 28.05
N ARG A 334 60.25 60.67 28.67
CA ARG A 334 61.30 60.64 29.71
C ARG A 334 62.64 61.11 29.18
N GLU A 335 62.97 60.78 27.93
CA GLU A 335 64.19 61.24 27.28
C GLU A 335 64.14 62.74 26.96
N ASN A 336 63.01 63.28 26.52
CA ASN A 336 62.81 64.72 26.37
C ASN A 336 62.83 65.47 27.71
N GLU A 337 62.29 64.88 28.79
CA GLU A 337 62.38 65.42 30.15
C GLU A 337 63.86 65.49 30.59
N ARG A 338 64.61 64.38 30.46
CA ARG A 338 66.05 64.30 30.74
C ARG A 338 66.88 65.27 29.89
N LEU A 339 66.58 65.41 28.60
CA LEU A 339 67.22 66.37 27.70
C LEU A 339 66.85 67.81 28.03
N SER A 340 65.65 68.07 28.54
CA SER A 340 65.24 69.41 29.01
C SER A 340 65.96 69.78 30.31
N GLU A 341 66.20 68.84 31.22
CA GLU A 341 67.04 69.03 32.40
C GLU A 341 68.51 69.29 32.01
N GLU A 342 69.06 68.53 31.06
CA GLU A 342 70.41 68.80 30.50
C GLU A 342 70.49 70.17 29.83
N LEU A 343 69.47 70.56 29.05
CA LEU A 343 69.43 71.85 28.34
C LEU A 343 69.22 73.02 29.32
N PHE A 344 68.46 72.84 30.41
CA PHE A 344 68.35 73.81 31.50
C PHE A 344 69.70 74.02 32.19
N GLY A 345 70.42 72.93 32.50
CA GLY A 345 71.81 73.03 32.98
C GLY A 345 72.75 73.71 31.98
N LYS A 346 72.50 73.60 30.67
CA LYS A 346 73.23 74.34 29.62
C LYS A 346 72.80 75.79 29.48
N THR A 347 71.59 76.19 29.87
CA THR A 347 71.23 77.61 30.00
C THR A 347 71.89 78.23 31.22
N ASP A 348 71.99 77.53 32.35
CA ASP A 348 72.76 77.99 33.51
C ASP A 348 74.25 78.14 33.16
N ASP A 349 74.87 77.16 32.49
CA ASP A 349 76.23 77.28 31.97
C ASP A 349 76.37 78.48 31.01
N LYS A 350 75.37 78.71 30.13
CA LYS A 350 75.37 79.81 29.17
C LYS A 350 75.26 81.17 29.86
N GLU A 351 74.41 81.33 30.88
CA GLU A 351 74.30 82.59 31.62
C GLU A 351 75.60 82.89 32.38
N ASN A 352 76.22 81.87 32.99
CA ASN A 352 77.55 82.00 33.60
C ASN A 352 78.62 82.40 32.56
N LEU A 353 78.58 81.81 31.35
CA LEU A 353 79.46 82.18 30.24
C LEU A 353 79.16 83.56 29.66
N GLU A 354 77.91 84.03 29.67
CA GLU A 354 77.54 85.38 29.26
C GLU A 354 77.95 86.42 30.30
N VAL A 355 77.93 86.11 31.59
CA VAL A 355 78.53 86.95 32.64
C VAL A 355 80.05 87.06 32.44
N LEU A 356 80.74 85.93 32.16
CA LEU A 356 82.17 85.93 31.82
C LEU A 356 82.47 86.68 30.51
N LEU A 357 81.63 86.55 29.48
CA LEU A 357 81.77 87.30 28.23
C LEU A 357 81.56 88.79 28.44
N ASN A 358 80.58 89.21 29.24
CA ASN A 358 80.39 90.62 29.56
C ASN A 358 81.58 91.20 30.36
N GLN A 359 82.19 90.43 31.26
CA GLN A 359 83.43 90.82 31.93
C GLN A 359 84.60 90.95 30.95
N LEU A 360 84.75 89.99 30.03
CA LEU A 360 85.76 90.03 28.96
C LEU A 360 85.50 91.14 27.94
N GLU A 361 84.24 91.50 27.66
CA GLU A 361 83.85 92.60 26.77
C GLU A 361 84.11 93.97 27.44
N GLN A 362 83.94 94.09 28.76
CA GLN A 362 84.35 95.29 29.52
C GLN A 362 85.87 95.44 29.60
N GLU A 363 86.62 94.35 29.83
CA GLU A 363 88.08 94.36 29.73
C GLU A 363 88.55 94.67 28.30
N LYS A 364 87.91 94.08 27.28
CA LYS A 364 88.13 94.39 25.86
C LYS A 364 87.84 95.86 25.57
N GLN A 365 86.71 96.43 26.02
CA GLN A 365 86.41 97.86 25.84
C GLN A 365 87.47 98.75 26.49
N ARG A 366 87.88 98.48 27.74
CA ARG A 366 89.03 99.18 28.36
C ARG A 366 90.32 99.07 27.54
N LEU A 367 90.60 97.90 26.98
CA LEU A 367 91.77 97.67 26.12
C LEU A 367 91.61 98.35 24.74
N THR A 368 90.39 98.46 24.21
CA THR A 368 90.09 99.20 22.98
C THR A 368 90.21 100.69 23.22
N GLU A 369 89.61 101.28 24.26
CA GLU A 369 89.82 102.68 24.65
C GLU A 369 91.30 103.01 24.87
N LYS A 370 92.05 102.08 25.49
CA LYS A 370 93.51 102.21 25.69
C LYS A 370 94.26 102.12 24.35
N THR A 371 93.86 101.23 23.45
CA THR A 371 94.39 101.12 22.10
C THR A 371 94.06 102.36 21.27
N GLU A 372 92.84 102.88 21.29
CA GLU A 372 92.43 104.13 20.63
C GLU A 372 93.15 105.36 21.20
N ASN A 373 93.49 105.37 22.49
CA ASN A 373 94.36 106.39 23.07
C ASN A 373 95.81 106.27 22.59
N LEU A 374 96.28 105.06 22.26
CA LEU A 374 97.57 104.84 21.62
C LEU A 374 97.49 105.17 20.12
N GLU A 375 96.43 104.80 19.41
CA GLU A 375 96.18 105.15 18.01
C GLU A 375 95.98 106.65 17.81
N ARG A 376 95.42 107.39 18.78
CA ARG A 376 95.35 108.86 18.68
C ARG A 376 96.74 109.49 18.80
N LYS A 377 97.59 108.96 19.68
CA LYS A 377 99.01 109.35 19.75
C LYS A 377 99.79 108.90 18.51
N GLU A 378 99.48 107.72 17.98
CA GLU A 378 100.05 107.22 16.73
C GLU A 378 99.56 108.07 15.55
N ARG A 379 98.30 108.50 15.51
CA ARG A 379 97.78 109.44 14.51
C ARG A 379 98.34 110.85 14.66
N GLU A 380 98.63 111.31 15.87
CA GLU A 380 99.40 112.55 16.08
C GLU A 380 100.84 112.41 15.56
N LEU A 381 101.51 111.28 15.83
CA LEU A 381 102.84 110.96 15.32
C LEU A 381 102.85 110.70 13.80
N VAL A 382 101.79 110.10 13.24
CA VAL A 382 101.62 109.84 11.81
C VAL A 382 101.25 111.11 11.08
N LEU A 383 100.48 112.04 11.66
CA LEU A 383 100.28 113.38 11.09
C LEU A 383 101.56 114.23 11.15
N GLU A 384 102.46 113.99 12.12
CA GLU A 384 103.80 114.57 12.15
C GLU A 384 104.73 113.94 11.10
N VAL A 385 104.68 112.62 10.93
CA VAL A 385 105.39 111.89 9.87
C VAL A 385 104.82 112.22 8.48
N GLU A 386 103.53 112.47 8.34
CA GLU A 386 102.87 112.88 7.09
C GLU A 386 103.07 114.37 6.79
N ARG A 387 103.28 115.23 7.81
CA ARG A 387 103.93 116.54 7.60
C ARG A 387 105.29 116.36 6.93
N MET A 388 106.15 115.49 7.47
CA MET A 388 107.46 115.18 6.89
C MET A 388 107.38 114.42 5.55
N ARG A 389 106.28 113.73 5.25
CA ARG A 389 106.06 112.98 3.99
C ARG A 389 105.47 113.85 2.88
N LEU A 390 104.68 114.87 3.22
CA LEU A 390 104.13 115.83 2.27
C LEU A 390 105.17 116.80 1.72
N GLU A 391 106.33 116.94 2.36
CA GLU A 391 107.51 117.56 1.72
C GLU A 391 108.14 116.65 0.64
N TYR A 392 107.95 115.31 0.68
CA TYR A 392 108.64 114.35 -0.21
C TYR A 392 107.87 113.06 -0.61
N GLY A 393 106.88 113.16 -1.51
CA GLY A 393 106.83 112.31 -2.73
C GLY A 393 105.89 111.08 -2.88
N ILE A 394 104.91 111.21 -3.80
CA ILE A 394 104.42 110.24 -4.84
C ILE A 394 103.73 108.91 -4.41
N ALA A 395 102.70 108.49 -5.19
CA ALA A 395 101.86 107.28 -4.97
C ALA A 395 101.50 106.53 -6.29
N LEU A 396 101.05 105.25 -6.24
CA LEU A 396 100.52 104.51 -7.41
C LEU A 396 99.81 103.14 -7.13
N GLY A 397 98.68 102.88 -7.82
CA GLY A 397 98.41 101.61 -8.53
C GLY A 397 97.62 100.45 -7.86
N ASN A 398 96.61 99.88 -8.56
CA ASN A 398 95.88 98.65 -8.13
C ASN A 398 95.11 97.95 -9.29
N LYS A 399 95.22 96.60 -9.45
CA LYS A 399 94.40 95.61 -10.24
C LYS A 399 95.24 94.33 -10.56
N ALA A 400 94.74 93.10 -10.79
CA ALA A 400 93.40 92.47 -10.83
C ALA A 400 93.47 90.92 -10.58
N PRO A 401 92.35 90.19 -10.37
CA PRO A 401 92.29 88.73 -10.17
C PRO A 401 91.83 87.92 -11.42
N SER A 402 91.72 86.57 -11.32
CA SER A 402 91.45 85.69 -12.49
C SER A 402 90.80 84.31 -12.17
N ARG A 403 90.48 83.55 -13.24
CA ARG A 403 90.38 82.07 -13.35
C ARG A 403 89.21 81.28 -12.76
N LEU A 404 88.14 81.88 -12.22
CA LEU A 404 86.97 81.11 -11.78
C LEU A 404 85.97 80.77 -12.92
N ASP A 405 85.69 81.71 -13.83
CA ASP A 405 84.65 81.55 -14.88
C ASP A 405 84.88 80.38 -15.84
N ALA A 406 86.13 79.96 -16.03
CA ALA A 406 86.48 78.89 -16.95
C ALA A 406 86.03 77.49 -16.49
N PHE A 407 85.72 77.31 -15.19
CA PHE A 407 85.35 76.01 -14.61
C PHE A 407 83.83 75.77 -14.60
N ILE A 408 83.04 76.84 -14.57
CA ILE A 408 81.57 76.76 -14.58
C ILE A 408 81.07 76.19 -15.91
N LYS A 409 81.64 76.65 -17.03
CA LYS A 409 81.17 76.34 -18.37
C LYS A 409 81.22 74.84 -18.73
N THR A 410 82.23 74.12 -18.26
CA THR A 410 82.36 72.67 -18.46
C THR A 410 81.32 71.84 -17.69
N LEU A 411 80.71 72.38 -16.62
CA LEU A 411 79.67 71.68 -15.84
C LEU A 411 78.26 71.87 -16.44
N GLU A 412 78.08 72.79 -17.38
CA GLU A 412 76.81 72.99 -18.08
C GLU A 412 76.64 72.05 -19.28
N GLU A 413 77.74 71.62 -19.89
CA GLU A 413 77.74 70.78 -21.08
C GLU A 413 77.35 69.31 -20.75
N ASP A 414 77.85 68.76 -19.63
CA ASP A 414 77.47 67.41 -19.15
C ASP A 414 75.98 67.29 -18.76
N ARG A 415 75.37 68.38 -18.28
CA ARG A 415 73.96 68.43 -17.86
C ARG A 415 72.99 68.14 -19.01
N ASP A 416 73.27 68.71 -20.18
CA ASP A 416 72.32 68.69 -21.30
C ASP A 416 72.49 67.43 -22.17
N TYR A 417 73.63 66.73 -22.08
CA TYR A 417 73.85 65.42 -22.70
C TYR A 417 72.86 64.36 -22.19
N TYR A 418 72.79 64.14 -20.88
CA TYR A 418 71.88 63.16 -20.27
C TYR A 418 70.39 63.50 -20.43
N LYS A 419 70.08 64.74 -20.84
CA LYS A 419 68.71 65.20 -21.07
C LYS A 419 68.18 64.79 -22.46
N GLN A 420 69.05 64.58 -23.45
CA GLN A 420 68.66 64.16 -24.79
C GLN A 420 68.42 62.64 -24.90
N GLU A 421 69.25 61.83 -24.24
CA GLU A 421 69.16 60.35 -24.30
C GLU A 421 67.81 59.82 -23.78
N LEU A 422 67.25 60.48 -22.76
CA LEU A 422 65.97 60.10 -22.14
C LEU A 422 64.76 60.41 -23.03
N GLU A 423 64.82 61.46 -23.86
CA GLU A 423 63.78 61.76 -24.85
C GLU A 423 63.81 60.82 -26.06
N TYR A 424 64.97 60.25 -26.40
CA TYR A 424 65.11 59.31 -27.52
C TYR A 424 64.32 58.01 -27.27
N LEU A 425 64.47 57.43 -26.09
CA LEU A 425 63.81 56.16 -25.72
C LEU A 425 62.28 56.27 -25.55
N GLN A 426 61.72 57.46 -25.29
CA GLN A 426 60.26 57.66 -25.27
C GLN A 426 59.63 57.83 -26.66
N LYS A 427 60.41 58.05 -27.72
CA LYS A 427 59.92 58.35 -29.07
C LYS A 427 59.94 57.17 -30.05
N MET A 428 60.02 55.94 -29.56
CA MET A 428 59.83 54.70 -30.35
C MET A 428 58.41 54.07 -30.28
N VAL A 429 57.41 54.93 -30.07
CA VAL A 429 56.08 54.90 -30.73
C VAL A 429 55.09 53.74 -30.48
N LYS A 430 53.85 54.12 -30.15
CA LYS A 430 52.64 53.29 -30.27
C LYS A 430 51.96 53.51 -31.64
N ARG A 431 51.70 52.43 -32.40
CA ARG A 431 50.40 52.05 -33.06
C ARG A 431 50.55 51.23 -34.37
N ARG A 432 49.54 50.38 -34.59
CA ARG A 432 49.29 49.39 -35.69
C ARG A 432 48.71 50.06 -36.97
N PRO A 433 48.75 49.47 -38.18
CA PRO A 433 47.98 48.25 -38.56
C PRO A 433 48.63 47.24 -39.56
N SER A 434 47.87 46.17 -39.85
CA SER A 434 48.12 45.04 -40.77
C SER A 434 47.72 45.37 -42.24
N PRO A 435 47.73 44.47 -43.28
CA PRO A 435 48.05 43.02 -43.31
C PRO A 435 48.82 42.46 -44.56
N SER A 436 48.95 41.11 -44.65
CA SER A 436 48.89 40.26 -45.87
C SER A 436 50.13 40.02 -46.76
N HIS A 437 50.75 38.81 -46.70
CA HIS A 437 50.82 37.79 -47.80
C HIS A 437 51.65 36.52 -47.45
N ARG A 438 51.25 35.36 -48.03
CA ARG A 438 52.00 34.14 -48.52
C ARG A 438 53.40 33.79 -47.93
N THR A 439 53.85 32.53 -47.70
CA THR A 439 53.38 31.14 -48.00
C THR A 439 54.26 30.08 -47.29
N SER A 440 53.79 28.82 -47.20
CA SER A 440 54.48 27.57 -46.76
C SER A 440 54.81 27.42 -45.25
N GLU A 441 54.72 26.23 -44.63
CA GLU A 441 54.26 24.91 -45.12
C GLU A 441 53.52 24.09 -44.03
N LYS A 442 53.26 22.80 -44.28
CA LYS A 442 52.40 21.87 -43.49
C LYS A 442 53.12 21.35 -42.22
N SER A 443 52.48 20.71 -41.23
CA SER A 443 51.36 19.75 -41.30
C SER A 443 50.60 19.54 -39.97
N GLU A 444 49.60 18.66 -40.02
CA GLU A 444 48.79 18.04 -38.95
C GLU A 444 47.53 18.82 -38.49
N ASP A 445 46.60 18.11 -37.87
CA ASP A 445 45.25 18.52 -37.36
C ASP A 445 44.18 19.11 -38.31
N VAL A 446 44.27 18.87 -39.63
CA VAL A 446 43.10 19.03 -40.57
C VAL A 446 42.79 17.75 -41.36
N GLY A 447 43.45 16.64 -41.02
CA GLY A 447 43.38 15.38 -41.77
C GLY A 447 42.27 14.40 -41.37
N PHE A 448 41.58 14.59 -40.24
CA PHE A 448 40.55 13.66 -39.76
C PHE A 448 39.14 14.02 -40.25
N ILE A 449 38.69 15.25 -39.99
CA ILE A 449 37.33 15.76 -40.32
C ILE A 449 37.02 15.69 -41.83
N THR A 450 38.04 15.68 -42.70
CA THR A 450 37.87 15.50 -44.15
C THR A 450 37.65 14.04 -44.55
N ARG A 451 38.30 13.07 -43.87
CA ARG A 451 38.21 11.65 -44.20
C ARG A 451 36.86 11.05 -43.80
N GLU A 452 36.42 11.28 -42.56
CA GLU A 452 35.12 10.80 -42.07
C GLU A 452 33.97 11.27 -42.98
N ARG A 453 34.01 12.53 -43.43
CA ARG A 453 33.01 13.12 -44.31
C ARG A 453 32.99 12.50 -45.72
N ASP A 454 34.14 12.09 -46.26
CA ASP A 454 34.22 11.45 -47.57
C ASP A 454 33.98 9.92 -47.50
N GLU A 455 34.28 9.27 -46.38
CA GLU A 455 33.93 7.87 -46.09
C GLU A 455 32.42 7.68 -45.90
N LEU A 456 31.75 8.58 -45.18
CA LEU A 456 30.28 8.60 -45.07
C LEU A 456 29.61 8.79 -46.45
N ARG A 457 30.21 9.63 -47.31
CA ARG A 457 29.77 9.80 -48.71
C ARG A 457 29.95 8.52 -49.53
N SER A 458 31.06 7.80 -49.32
CA SER A 458 31.34 6.52 -49.97
C SER A 458 30.42 5.37 -49.53
N MET A 459 29.82 5.44 -48.34
CA MET A 459 28.77 4.50 -47.92
C MET A 459 27.41 4.81 -48.57
N LEU A 460 27.00 6.08 -48.64
CA LEU A 460 25.74 6.46 -49.29
C LEU A 460 25.70 6.09 -50.79
N ASP A 461 26.77 6.35 -51.53
CA ASP A 461 26.91 5.97 -52.95
C ASP A 461 26.85 4.44 -53.19
N ARG A 462 27.20 3.63 -52.17
CA ARG A 462 27.06 2.17 -52.20
C ARG A 462 25.62 1.71 -51.94
N PHE A 463 24.91 2.34 -51.00
CA PHE A 463 23.48 2.05 -50.78
C PHE A 463 22.62 2.45 -51.98
N GLU A 464 22.90 3.59 -52.61
CA GLU A 464 22.17 4.05 -53.81
C GLU A 464 22.33 3.09 -55.00
N LYS A 465 23.55 2.57 -55.23
CA LYS A 465 23.80 1.53 -56.25
C LYS A 465 23.06 0.22 -55.96
N HIS A 466 23.03 -0.24 -54.71
CA HIS A 466 22.33 -1.48 -54.35
C HIS A 466 20.79 -1.33 -54.46
N MET A 467 20.25 -0.12 -54.23
CA MET A 467 18.83 0.19 -54.46
C MET A 467 18.44 0.10 -55.95
N ILE A 468 19.31 0.53 -56.87
CA ILE A 468 19.11 0.39 -58.32
C ILE A 468 19.11 -1.09 -58.74
N GLU A 469 19.99 -1.90 -58.15
CA GLU A 469 20.11 -3.34 -58.40
C GLU A 469 18.84 -4.11 -57.99
N ILE A 470 18.27 -3.79 -56.81
CA ILE A 470 17.00 -4.36 -56.35
C ILE A 470 15.83 -3.98 -57.28
N GLN A 471 15.78 -2.73 -57.78
CA GLN A 471 14.75 -2.30 -58.73
C GLN A 471 14.86 -2.99 -60.11
N SER A 472 16.06 -3.45 -60.50
CA SER A 472 16.27 -4.26 -61.70
C SER A 472 15.67 -5.67 -61.53
N ASN A 473 15.98 -6.33 -60.42
CA ASN A 473 15.55 -7.71 -60.15
C ASN A 473 14.02 -7.85 -60.04
N VAL A 474 13.32 -6.85 -59.47
CA VAL A 474 11.85 -6.83 -59.42
C VAL A 474 11.21 -6.81 -60.82
N LYS A 475 11.84 -6.15 -61.80
CA LYS A 475 11.34 -6.13 -63.20
C LYS A 475 11.48 -7.50 -63.88
N LEU A 476 12.60 -8.19 -63.67
CA LEU A 476 12.81 -9.55 -64.18
C LEU A 476 11.79 -10.55 -63.61
N LEU A 477 11.61 -10.57 -62.29
CA LEU A 477 10.64 -11.46 -61.62
C LEU A 477 9.19 -11.20 -62.06
N THR A 478 8.86 -9.95 -62.40
CA THR A 478 7.55 -9.61 -62.97
C THR A 478 7.35 -10.26 -64.35
N THR A 479 8.38 -10.29 -65.20
CA THR A 479 8.29 -10.91 -66.54
C THR A 479 8.30 -12.44 -66.53
N GLU A 480 8.81 -13.09 -65.48
CA GLU A 480 8.68 -14.55 -65.33
C GLU A 480 7.27 -14.96 -64.89
N ARG A 481 6.66 -14.23 -63.95
CA ARG A 481 5.27 -14.45 -63.50
C ARG A 481 4.29 -14.49 -64.68
N ASP A 482 4.37 -13.49 -65.55
CA ASP A 482 3.42 -13.33 -66.66
C ASP A 482 3.61 -14.39 -67.76
N ARG A 483 4.79 -15.01 -67.82
CA ARG A 483 5.10 -16.13 -68.72
C ARG A 483 4.57 -17.47 -68.20
N LEU A 484 4.53 -17.67 -66.88
CA LEU A 484 3.98 -18.86 -66.24
C LEU A 484 2.45 -18.92 -66.32
N ASN A 485 1.77 -17.77 -66.24
CA ASN A 485 0.30 -17.73 -66.23
C ASN A 485 -0.30 -18.24 -67.56
N ILE A 486 0.33 -17.93 -68.69
CA ILE A 486 -0.10 -18.34 -70.05
C ILE A 486 -0.01 -19.87 -70.25
N LEU A 487 0.93 -20.54 -69.58
CA LEU A 487 1.09 -22.00 -69.66
C LEU A 487 0.03 -22.77 -68.85
N TYR A 488 -0.58 -22.12 -67.84
CA TYR A 488 -1.58 -22.75 -66.99
C TYR A 488 -2.93 -22.91 -67.71
N GLU A 489 -3.38 -21.87 -68.42
CA GLU A 489 -4.63 -21.90 -69.19
C GLU A 489 -4.61 -22.99 -70.28
N GLN A 490 -3.46 -23.18 -70.94
CA GLN A 490 -3.29 -24.19 -72.00
C GLN A 490 -3.45 -25.64 -71.51
N SER A 491 -3.16 -25.93 -70.23
CA SER A 491 -3.29 -27.28 -69.68
C SER A 491 -4.72 -27.67 -69.30
N GLN A 492 -5.65 -26.72 -69.25
CA GLN A 492 -6.99 -26.94 -68.70
C GLN A 492 -7.98 -27.51 -69.72
N ASP A 493 -7.79 -27.21 -71.01
CA ASP A 493 -8.73 -27.58 -72.09
C ASP A 493 -8.62 -29.05 -72.53
N GLU A 494 -7.42 -29.66 -72.52
CA GLU A 494 -7.23 -31.04 -72.99
C GLU A 494 -7.98 -32.07 -72.12
N LEU A 495 -8.09 -31.80 -70.81
CA LEU A 495 -8.65 -32.72 -69.81
C LEU A 495 -10.17 -32.97 -70.02
N ASN A 496 -10.87 -32.03 -70.63
CA ASN A 496 -12.32 -32.13 -70.89
C ASN A 496 -12.68 -33.11 -72.02
N ARG A 497 -11.69 -33.61 -72.78
CA ARG A 497 -11.92 -34.40 -74.01
C ARG A 497 -12.08 -35.91 -73.79
N MET A 498 -11.76 -36.43 -72.60
CA MET A 498 -11.53 -37.86 -72.34
C MET A 498 -12.57 -38.56 -71.43
N ARG A 499 -13.82 -38.08 -71.35
CA ARG A 499 -14.86 -38.63 -70.44
C ARG A 499 -16.21 -38.99 -71.10
N LYS A 500 -16.17 -39.74 -72.21
CA LYS A 500 -17.33 -40.50 -72.74
C LYS A 500 -16.90 -41.88 -73.27
N GLU A 501 -17.85 -42.82 -73.27
CA GLU A 501 -17.74 -44.25 -73.68
C GLU A 501 -16.95 -45.13 -72.68
N ALA A 502 -17.28 -46.41 -72.42
CA ALA A 502 -18.22 -47.37 -73.04
C ALA A 502 -19.00 -48.25 -72.00
N LYS A 503 -19.88 -49.19 -72.44
CA LYS A 503 -20.81 -49.98 -71.56
C LYS A 503 -21.45 -51.24 -72.24
N GLN A 504 -21.34 -52.47 -71.68
CA GLN A 504 -22.10 -53.74 -72.01
C GLN A 504 -21.64 -54.95 -71.11
N SER A 505 -22.17 -56.20 -71.08
CA SER A 505 -23.31 -56.95 -71.72
C SER A 505 -23.96 -58.04 -70.78
N SER A 506 -24.20 -59.31 -71.21
CA SER A 506 -25.18 -60.27 -70.60
C SER A 506 -25.22 -61.73 -71.19
N VAL A 507 -26.10 -62.64 -70.68
CA VAL A 507 -26.72 -63.86 -71.35
C VAL A 507 -25.84 -65.16 -71.50
N SER A 508 -26.28 -66.45 -71.69
CA SER A 508 -27.41 -67.39 -71.31
C SER A 508 -27.19 -68.77 -72.08
N GLN A 509 -27.84 -69.97 -71.96
CA GLN A 509 -28.74 -70.74 -71.03
C GLN A 509 -29.01 -72.20 -71.62
N SER A 510 -29.71 -73.13 -70.92
CA SER A 510 -30.26 -74.49 -71.33
C SER A 510 -29.29 -75.73 -71.42
N HIS A 511 -29.62 -77.03 -71.19
CA HIS A 511 -30.82 -77.95 -71.22
C HIS A 511 -31.23 -78.49 -72.63
N MET A 512 -31.72 -79.73 -72.85
CA MET A 512 -31.84 -81.01 -72.08
C MET A 512 -32.25 -82.16 -73.03
N GLU A 513 -31.66 -83.37 -72.92
CA GLU A 513 -32.12 -84.67 -73.50
C GLU A 513 -31.12 -85.78 -73.02
N GLU A 514 -31.41 -87.08 -72.91
CA GLU A 514 -32.62 -87.86 -73.24
C GLU A 514 -32.86 -88.97 -72.16
N GLU A 515 -34.11 -89.21 -71.78
CA GLU A 515 -34.49 -89.92 -70.53
C GLU A 515 -34.43 -91.47 -70.58
N ARG A 516 -33.48 -92.07 -71.30
CA ARG A 516 -33.49 -93.53 -71.59
C ARG A 516 -32.25 -94.33 -71.20
N ASP A 517 -31.14 -93.69 -70.85
CA ASP A 517 -30.17 -94.35 -69.95
C ASP A 517 -30.80 -94.61 -68.57
N ASN A 518 -31.88 -93.88 -68.21
CA ASN A 518 -32.42 -93.59 -66.87
C ASN A 518 -32.36 -94.63 -65.75
N ALA A 519 -32.28 -95.94 -65.96
CA ALA A 519 -32.03 -96.89 -64.87
C ALA A 519 -30.52 -97.06 -64.54
N LEU A 520 -29.68 -97.14 -65.59
CA LEU A 520 -28.23 -97.07 -65.45
C LEU A 520 -27.72 -95.63 -65.46
N ALA A 521 -28.50 -94.68 -66.00
CA ALA A 521 -28.39 -93.29 -65.59
C ALA A 521 -28.63 -93.24 -64.09
N ASP A 522 -29.80 -93.50 -63.51
CA ASP A 522 -30.04 -93.24 -62.08
C ASP A 522 -28.96 -93.80 -61.11
N PHE A 523 -28.21 -94.87 -61.43
CA PHE A 523 -26.97 -95.18 -60.69
C PHE A 523 -25.71 -94.37 -61.14
N ARG A 524 -25.43 -94.20 -62.44
CA ARG A 524 -24.40 -93.27 -62.97
C ARG A 524 -24.74 -91.79 -62.78
N LYS A 525 -25.95 -91.45 -62.35
CA LYS A 525 -26.58 -90.14 -62.20
C LYS A 525 -26.84 -89.88 -60.73
N ILE A 526 -27.03 -90.88 -59.86
CA ILE A 526 -26.66 -90.74 -58.45
C ILE A 526 -25.13 -90.60 -58.33
N MET A 527 -24.33 -91.26 -59.17
CA MET A 527 -22.88 -91.01 -59.23
C MET A 527 -22.54 -89.66 -59.87
N ALA A 528 -23.14 -89.27 -61.00
CA ALA A 528 -22.92 -87.97 -61.63
C ALA A 528 -23.67 -86.82 -60.93
N GLU A 529 -24.64 -87.07 -60.06
CA GLU A 529 -25.19 -86.10 -59.10
C GLU A 529 -24.33 -86.08 -57.84
N LYS A 530 -23.70 -87.18 -57.41
CA LYS A 530 -22.67 -87.15 -56.35
C LYS A 530 -21.39 -86.45 -56.83
N GLU A 531 -21.07 -86.57 -58.11
CA GLU A 531 -19.94 -85.90 -58.76
C GLU A 531 -20.34 -84.49 -59.20
N SER A 532 -21.56 -84.23 -59.65
CA SER A 532 -22.09 -82.85 -59.84
C SER A 532 -22.36 -82.14 -58.52
N LEU A 533 -22.68 -82.83 -57.42
CA LEU A 533 -22.77 -82.24 -56.08
C LEU A 533 -21.39 -82.08 -55.46
N ARG A 534 -20.41 -82.93 -55.77
CA ARG A 534 -19.00 -82.64 -55.46
C ARG A 534 -18.49 -81.46 -56.28
N GLU A 535 -18.83 -81.36 -57.57
CA GLU A 535 -18.39 -80.28 -58.44
C GLU A 535 -19.16 -78.98 -58.13
N LYS A 536 -20.45 -79.04 -57.77
CA LYS A 536 -21.22 -77.90 -57.24
C LYS A 536 -20.74 -77.49 -55.86
N LEU A 537 -20.45 -78.44 -54.95
CA LEU A 537 -19.86 -78.14 -53.64
C LEU A 537 -18.45 -77.56 -53.79
N LYS A 538 -17.66 -78.05 -54.76
CA LYS A 538 -16.36 -77.52 -55.13
C LYS A 538 -16.49 -76.12 -55.74
N ILE A 539 -17.37 -75.89 -56.71
CA ILE A 539 -17.65 -74.57 -57.30
C ILE A 539 -18.21 -73.62 -56.24
N GLN A 540 -19.04 -74.09 -55.30
CA GLN A 540 -19.56 -73.30 -54.18
C GLN A 540 -18.48 -73.03 -53.13
N GLN A 541 -17.56 -73.96 -52.89
CA GLN A 541 -16.40 -73.80 -52.02
C GLN A 541 -15.35 -72.88 -52.66
N GLU A 542 -15.15 -72.95 -53.97
CA GLU A 542 -14.29 -72.08 -54.78
C GLU A 542 -14.89 -70.68 -54.87
N ALA A 543 -16.20 -70.55 -55.07
CA ALA A 543 -16.92 -69.27 -55.00
C ALA A 543 -16.87 -68.67 -53.59
N ALA A 544 -17.11 -69.46 -52.54
CA ALA A 544 -16.98 -69.00 -51.15
C ALA A 544 -15.52 -68.69 -50.76
N ASN A 545 -14.54 -69.39 -51.33
CA ASN A 545 -13.12 -69.08 -51.16
C ASN A 545 -12.73 -67.80 -51.94
N LEU A 546 -13.31 -67.55 -53.11
CA LEU A 546 -13.11 -66.34 -53.91
C LEU A 546 -13.79 -65.13 -53.24
N GLU A 547 -15.00 -65.31 -52.70
CA GLU A 547 -15.72 -64.32 -51.90
C GLU A 547 -14.98 -64.03 -50.59
N LYS A 548 -14.51 -65.06 -49.88
CA LYS A 548 -13.62 -64.90 -48.71
C LYS A 548 -12.32 -64.20 -49.08
N SER A 549 -11.73 -64.50 -50.24
CA SER A 549 -10.51 -63.83 -50.72
C SER A 549 -10.75 -62.35 -51.02
N LYS A 550 -11.90 -62.00 -51.60
CA LYS A 550 -12.34 -60.61 -51.78
C LYS A 550 -12.56 -59.94 -50.44
N MET A 551 -13.35 -60.53 -49.54
CA MET A 551 -13.58 -60.00 -48.20
C MET A 551 -12.28 -59.81 -47.41
N GLN A 552 -11.28 -60.69 -47.56
CA GLN A 552 -9.95 -60.48 -46.94
C GLN A 552 -9.12 -59.40 -47.64
N HIS A 553 -9.29 -59.18 -48.94
CA HIS A 553 -8.68 -58.06 -49.66
C HIS A 553 -9.34 -56.73 -49.24
N ASP A 554 -10.67 -56.66 -49.23
CA ASP A 554 -11.48 -55.52 -48.81
C ASP A 554 -11.20 -55.16 -47.34
N ILE A 555 -11.09 -56.16 -46.45
CA ILE A 555 -10.67 -55.95 -45.05
C ILE A 555 -9.25 -55.38 -45.00
N SER A 556 -8.30 -55.92 -45.75
CA SER A 556 -6.92 -55.42 -45.73
C SER A 556 -6.81 -54.01 -46.33
N GLU A 557 -7.60 -53.68 -47.35
CA GLU A 557 -7.70 -52.32 -47.89
C GLU A 557 -8.33 -51.36 -46.86
N LEU A 558 -9.37 -51.77 -46.14
CA LEU A 558 -9.94 -50.99 -45.04
C LEU A 558 -8.96 -50.83 -43.86
N GLU A 559 -8.19 -51.86 -43.50
CA GLU A 559 -7.13 -51.79 -42.48
C GLU A 559 -6.03 -50.80 -42.88
N ASN A 560 -5.56 -50.85 -44.14
CA ASN A 560 -4.60 -49.88 -44.67
C ASN A 560 -5.14 -48.44 -44.66
N ASN A 561 -6.41 -48.25 -45.07
CA ASN A 561 -7.07 -46.94 -45.03
C ASN A 561 -7.23 -46.41 -43.60
N ILE A 562 -7.62 -47.27 -42.64
CA ILE A 562 -7.67 -46.91 -41.21
C ILE A 562 -6.27 -46.50 -40.74
N GLN A 563 -5.24 -47.27 -41.07
CA GLN A 563 -3.86 -46.97 -40.67
C GLN A 563 -3.35 -45.65 -41.26
N GLY A 564 -3.72 -45.33 -42.51
CA GLY A 564 -3.51 -44.02 -43.13
C GLY A 564 -4.19 -42.88 -42.37
N PHE A 565 -5.50 -42.99 -42.09
CA PHE A 565 -6.22 -41.99 -41.30
C PHE A 565 -5.69 -41.88 -39.85
N GLU A 566 -5.15 -42.95 -39.27
CA GLU A 566 -4.50 -42.89 -37.95
C GLU A 566 -3.14 -42.17 -38.01
N MET A 567 -2.38 -42.29 -39.11
CA MET A 567 -1.18 -41.49 -39.37
C MET A 567 -1.52 -40.01 -39.57
N GLU A 568 -2.45 -39.68 -40.47
CA GLU A 568 -2.92 -38.30 -40.68
C GLU A 568 -3.40 -37.66 -39.37
N ARG A 569 -4.16 -38.40 -38.55
CA ARG A 569 -4.62 -37.94 -37.23
C ARG A 569 -3.46 -37.71 -36.24
N CYS A 570 -2.35 -38.43 -36.37
CA CYS A 570 -1.14 -38.20 -35.57
C CYS A 570 -0.35 -36.99 -36.07
N GLU A 571 -0.23 -36.79 -37.38
CA GLU A 571 0.40 -35.61 -37.99
C GLU A 571 -0.40 -34.32 -37.70
N LEU A 572 -1.74 -34.38 -37.77
CA LEU A 572 -2.63 -33.30 -37.37
C LEU A 572 -2.51 -32.99 -35.86
N LYS A 573 -2.31 -33.98 -34.99
CA LYS A 573 -2.01 -33.73 -33.57
C LYS A 573 -0.63 -33.09 -33.36
N ALA A 574 0.38 -33.48 -34.12
CA ALA A 574 1.72 -32.90 -34.05
C ALA A 574 1.71 -31.42 -34.50
N THR A 575 1.09 -31.12 -35.64
CA THR A 575 0.93 -29.75 -36.14
C THR A 575 0.08 -28.88 -35.21
N ILE A 576 -1.00 -29.40 -34.62
CA ILE A 576 -1.77 -28.69 -33.58
C ILE A 576 -0.92 -28.40 -32.33
N SER A 577 0.03 -29.26 -31.95
CA SER A 577 0.93 -29.02 -30.82
C SER A 577 1.93 -27.91 -31.14
N ILE A 578 2.56 -27.97 -32.32
CA ILE A 578 3.48 -26.92 -32.81
C ILE A 578 2.76 -25.57 -32.92
N LEU A 579 1.51 -25.54 -33.39
CA LEU A 579 0.70 -24.32 -33.47
C LEU A 579 0.35 -23.78 -32.07
N LYS A 580 0.09 -24.63 -31.08
CA LYS A 580 -0.13 -24.19 -29.68
C LYS A 580 1.14 -23.62 -29.05
N GLU A 581 2.29 -24.23 -29.28
CA GLU A 581 3.59 -23.70 -28.84
C GLU A 581 3.88 -22.36 -29.52
N ARG A 582 3.58 -22.24 -30.83
CA ARG A 582 3.70 -20.98 -31.56
C ARG A 582 2.77 -19.89 -31.02
N ILE A 583 1.50 -20.21 -30.74
CA ILE A 583 0.55 -19.29 -30.10
C ILE A 583 1.07 -18.84 -28.73
N SER A 584 1.50 -19.77 -27.87
CA SER A 584 2.10 -19.46 -26.56
C SER A 584 3.33 -18.55 -26.69
N SER A 585 4.22 -18.79 -27.66
CA SER A 585 5.37 -17.91 -27.91
C SER A 585 4.95 -16.48 -28.31
N LEU A 586 3.92 -16.35 -29.16
CA LEU A 586 3.39 -15.05 -29.61
C LEU A 586 2.60 -14.34 -28.50
N GLU A 587 1.85 -15.05 -27.66
CA GLU A 587 1.19 -14.49 -26.47
C GLU A 587 2.21 -13.96 -25.46
N ASN A 588 3.35 -14.64 -25.29
CA ASN A 588 4.42 -14.21 -24.39
C ASN A 588 5.21 -13.03 -24.99
N GLU A 589 5.48 -13.01 -26.29
CA GLU A 589 6.01 -11.81 -26.96
C GLU A 589 5.04 -10.63 -26.85
N LEU A 590 3.74 -10.84 -27.04
CA LEU A 590 2.72 -9.78 -26.97
C LEU A 590 2.59 -9.23 -25.54
N LYS A 591 2.66 -10.08 -24.51
CA LYS A 591 2.77 -9.64 -23.10
C LYS A 591 4.06 -8.86 -22.84
N LEU A 592 5.20 -9.28 -23.39
CA LEU A 592 6.49 -8.57 -23.25
C LEU A 592 6.48 -7.23 -23.99
N LYS A 593 5.79 -7.13 -25.13
CA LYS A 593 5.59 -5.88 -25.87
C LYS A 593 4.60 -4.96 -25.15
N SER A 594 3.52 -5.50 -24.59
CA SER A 594 2.52 -4.75 -23.81
C SER A 594 3.12 -4.18 -22.52
N SER A 595 3.88 -4.98 -21.75
CA SER A 595 4.58 -4.48 -20.55
C SER A 595 5.65 -3.44 -20.88
N LYS A 596 6.39 -3.59 -21.99
CA LYS A 596 7.30 -2.54 -22.47
C LYS A 596 6.57 -1.28 -22.93
N LEU A 597 5.39 -1.40 -23.55
CA LEU A 597 4.59 -0.25 -23.95
C LEU A 597 4.06 0.53 -22.73
N ILE A 598 3.59 -0.19 -21.70
CA ILE A 598 3.20 0.37 -20.40
C ILE A 598 4.40 1.07 -19.76
N GLN A 599 5.56 0.41 -19.64
CA GLN A 599 6.78 1.03 -19.13
C GLN A 599 7.11 2.34 -19.88
N THR A 600 7.13 2.34 -21.21
CA THR A 600 7.41 3.58 -21.98
C THR A 600 6.32 4.65 -21.85
N TYR A 601 5.09 4.28 -21.51
CA TYR A 601 4.02 5.23 -21.20
C TYR A 601 4.21 5.83 -19.80
N ASP A 602 4.54 5.00 -18.81
CA ASP A 602 4.85 5.42 -17.43
C ASP A 602 6.10 6.32 -17.40
N ASP A 603 7.17 5.94 -18.10
CA ASP A 603 8.38 6.73 -18.30
C ASP A 603 8.03 8.08 -18.98
N SER A 604 7.20 8.06 -20.03
CA SER A 604 6.74 9.29 -20.70
C SER A 604 5.81 10.14 -19.84
N SER A 605 5.12 9.55 -18.87
CA SER A 605 4.28 10.27 -17.90
C SER A 605 5.15 10.91 -16.82
N GLN A 606 6.21 10.22 -16.37
CA GLN A 606 7.21 10.77 -15.47
C GLN A 606 7.94 11.95 -16.10
N PHE A 607 8.42 11.84 -17.35
CA PHE A 607 9.04 12.97 -18.05
C PHE A 607 8.08 14.15 -18.26
N LYS A 608 6.76 13.91 -18.43
CA LYS A 608 5.77 15.00 -18.44
C LYS A 608 5.61 15.65 -17.07
N ALA A 609 5.54 14.87 -15.99
CA ALA A 609 5.47 15.40 -14.63
C ALA A 609 6.73 16.20 -14.27
N GLU A 610 7.92 15.75 -14.67
CA GLU A 610 9.17 16.52 -14.54
C GLU A 610 9.12 17.83 -15.32
N ILE A 611 8.64 17.82 -16.58
CA ILE A 611 8.49 19.05 -17.39
C ILE A 611 7.50 20.03 -16.72
N CYS A 612 6.36 19.55 -16.23
CA CYS A 612 5.39 20.40 -15.53
C CYS A 612 5.95 20.94 -14.18
N SER A 613 6.67 20.10 -13.43
CA SER A 613 7.37 20.49 -12.19
C SER A 613 8.45 21.57 -12.45
N LEU A 614 9.21 21.43 -13.53
CA LEU A 614 10.20 22.41 -13.98
C LEU A 614 9.55 23.70 -14.50
N GLN A 615 8.40 23.62 -15.19
CA GLN A 615 7.62 24.79 -15.59
C GLN A 615 7.09 25.54 -14.36
N LEU A 616 6.51 24.84 -13.39
CA LEU A 616 6.01 25.42 -12.14
C LEU A 616 7.14 26.07 -11.32
N LEU A 617 8.32 25.43 -11.27
CA LEU A 617 9.51 26.00 -10.64
C LEU A 617 10.01 27.25 -11.38
N ASN A 618 10.00 27.24 -12.71
CA ASN A 618 10.38 28.42 -13.51
C ASN A 618 9.38 29.57 -13.34
N ASP A 619 8.09 29.29 -13.22
CA ASP A 619 7.03 30.24 -12.88
C ASP A 619 7.20 30.82 -11.47
N GLN A 620 7.55 30.01 -10.47
CA GLN A 620 7.90 30.48 -9.12
C GLN A 620 9.14 31.36 -9.14
N LEU A 621 10.19 30.97 -9.88
CA LEU A 621 11.39 31.76 -10.04
C LEU A 621 11.10 33.10 -10.73
N GLN A 622 10.30 33.11 -11.80
CA GLN A 622 9.86 34.34 -12.47
C GLN A 622 9.09 35.25 -11.50
N ARG A 623 8.10 34.73 -10.77
CA ARG A 623 7.36 35.50 -9.75
C ARG A 623 8.29 36.04 -8.65
N SER A 624 9.29 35.27 -8.23
CA SER A 624 10.28 35.74 -7.24
C SER A 624 11.19 36.84 -7.79
N VAL A 625 11.52 36.78 -9.09
CA VAL A 625 12.27 37.82 -9.81
C VAL A 625 11.42 39.08 -9.97
N ASP A 626 10.12 38.94 -10.28
CA ASP A 626 9.18 40.05 -10.40
C ASP A 626 8.94 40.73 -9.03
N ASP A 627 8.80 39.95 -7.95
CA ASP A 627 8.74 40.44 -6.56
C ASP A 627 10.01 41.18 -6.14
N LEU A 628 11.19 40.64 -6.49
CA LEU A 628 12.47 41.29 -6.21
C LEU A 628 12.63 42.58 -7.03
N GLN A 629 12.22 42.59 -8.30
CA GLN A 629 12.18 43.81 -9.12
C GLN A 629 11.21 44.84 -8.54
N HIS A 630 10.03 44.42 -8.06
CA HIS A 630 9.07 45.31 -7.41
C HIS A 630 9.62 45.88 -6.08
N ARG A 631 10.31 45.08 -5.26
CA ARG A 631 10.99 45.56 -4.05
C ARG A 631 12.13 46.52 -4.37
N VAL A 632 12.92 46.25 -5.41
CA VAL A 632 13.97 47.16 -5.88
C VAL A 632 13.37 48.46 -6.42
N ALA A 633 12.26 48.42 -7.14
CA ALA A 633 11.54 49.61 -7.59
C ALA A 633 10.99 50.44 -6.43
N LEU A 634 10.38 49.80 -5.42
CA LEU A 634 9.94 50.48 -4.19
C LEU A 634 11.12 51.12 -3.44
N LYS A 635 12.22 50.39 -3.25
CA LYS A 635 13.42 50.94 -2.58
C LYS A 635 14.13 52.01 -3.40
N LYS A 636 14.05 51.98 -4.73
CA LYS A 636 14.48 53.07 -5.60
C LYS A 636 13.59 54.31 -5.42
N ASN A 637 12.28 54.16 -5.37
CA ASN A 637 11.35 55.28 -5.16
C ASN A 637 11.47 55.87 -3.75
N GLU A 638 11.68 55.04 -2.71
CA GLU A 638 12.02 55.49 -1.35
C GLU A 638 13.33 56.27 -1.33
N LEU A 639 14.37 55.78 -2.03
CA LEU A 639 15.66 56.46 -2.13
C LEU A 639 15.56 57.77 -2.90
N GLU A 640 14.80 57.83 -3.99
CA GLU A 640 14.54 59.05 -4.76
C GLU A 640 13.76 60.08 -3.94
N SER A 641 12.76 59.64 -3.17
CA SER A 641 12.04 60.52 -2.24
C SER A 641 12.93 61.03 -1.11
N ALA A 642 13.81 60.19 -0.54
CA ALA A 642 14.79 60.61 0.46
C ALA A 642 15.84 61.57 -0.13
N GLN A 643 16.27 61.35 -1.37
CA GLN A 643 17.19 62.24 -2.08
C GLN A 643 16.53 63.60 -2.36
N GLU A 644 15.25 63.64 -2.70
CA GLU A 644 14.48 64.89 -2.79
C GLU A 644 14.37 65.60 -1.42
N GLU A 645 14.15 64.87 -0.32
CA GLU A 645 14.14 65.48 1.02
C GLU A 645 15.51 66.03 1.41
N ILE A 646 16.60 65.33 1.08
CA ILE A 646 17.97 65.83 1.24
C ILE A 646 18.15 67.13 0.45
N VAL A 647 17.77 67.19 -0.83
CA VAL A 647 17.87 68.43 -1.64
C VAL A 647 17.01 69.57 -1.04
N LYS A 648 15.78 69.29 -0.58
CA LYS A 648 14.91 70.28 0.09
C LYS A 648 15.52 70.79 1.40
N LEU A 649 16.30 69.97 2.11
CA LEU A 649 17.06 70.34 3.31
C LEU A 649 18.35 71.09 2.97
N GLU A 650 19.08 70.71 1.93
CA GLU A 650 20.28 71.41 1.42
C GLU A 650 19.92 72.83 0.96
N GLU A 651 18.87 72.99 0.13
CA GLU A 651 18.35 74.31 -0.22
C GLU A 651 17.92 75.12 1.01
N LYS A 652 17.40 74.47 2.06
CA LYS A 652 17.00 75.14 3.31
C LYS A 652 18.21 75.59 4.12
N ILE A 653 19.29 74.80 4.12
CA ILE A 653 20.59 75.17 4.68
C ILE A 653 21.16 76.34 3.88
N ASP A 654 21.14 76.33 2.55
CA ASP A 654 21.62 77.43 1.71
C ASP A 654 20.81 78.72 1.89
N ARG A 655 19.47 78.64 1.99
CA ARG A 655 18.62 79.78 2.32
C ARG A 655 18.91 80.35 3.73
N LEU A 656 19.31 79.51 4.68
CA LEU A 656 19.76 79.94 6.01
C LEU A 656 21.17 80.52 5.98
N ASN A 657 22.09 79.97 5.19
CA ASN A 657 23.45 80.48 4.99
C ASN A 657 23.42 81.87 4.33
N GLN A 658 22.65 82.05 3.24
CA GLN A 658 22.44 83.35 2.58
C GLN A 658 21.79 84.38 3.53
N ARG A 659 20.91 83.92 4.43
CA ARG A 659 20.38 84.78 5.49
C ARG A 659 21.45 85.15 6.52
N SER A 660 22.32 84.22 6.92
CA SER A 660 23.44 84.53 7.79
C SER A 660 24.39 85.54 7.15
N THR A 661 24.82 85.33 5.90
CA THR A 661 25.75 86.26 5.23
C THR A 661 25.15 87.65 5.06
N SER A 662 23.86 87.77 4.69
CA SER A 662 23.19 89.07 4.63
C SER A 662 23.02 89.75 6.01
N GLN A 663 22.91 88.96 7.10
CA GLN A 663 22.93 89.48 8.46
C GLN A 663 24.34 89.88 8.92
N ASP A 664 25.39 89.14 8.55
CA ASP A 664 26.78 89.49 8.80
C ASP A 664 27.22 90.74 8.00
N GLU A 665 26.77 90.88 6.75
CA GLU A 665 26.90 92.09 5.94
C GLU A 665 26.22 93.29 6.61
N ALA A 666 24.95 93.14 7.05
CA ALA A 666 24.24 94.19 7.78
C ALA A 666 24.93 94.55 9.11
N VAL A 667 25.45 93.57 9.85
CA VAL A 667 26.25 93.78 11.08
C VAL A 667 27.56 94.52 10.76
N ASN A 668 28.21 94.22 9.64
CA ASN A 668 29.43 94.91 9.23
C ASN A 668 29.15 96.35 8.75
N VAL A 669 28.01 96.62 8.11
CA VAL A 669 27.53 97.98 7.79
C VAL A 669 27.16 98.75 9.07
N LEU A 670 26.52 98.12 10.05
CA LEU A 670 26.25 98.75 11.34
C LEU A 670 27.56 99.04 12.10
N ARG A 671 28.54 98.13 12.10
CA ARG A 671 29.87 98.34 12.66
C ARG A 671 30.60 99.50 11.98
N SER A 672 30.61 99.57 10.65
CA SER A 672 31.26 100.69 9.95
C SER A 672 30.55 102.02 10.26
N THR A 673 29.22 102.04 10.32
CA THR A 673 28.42 103.20 10.74
C THR A 673 28.77 103.64 12.15
N ILE A 674 28.92 102.71 13.10
CA ILE A 674 29.41 103.02 14.47
C ILE A 674 30.80 103.65 14.42
N THR A 675 31.76 103.11 13.64
CA THR A 675 33.09 103.73 13.51
C THR A 675 33.13 105.08 12.78
N VAL A 676 32.04 105.47 12.10
CA VAL A 676 31.85 106.83 11.56
C VAL A 676 31.28 107.73 12.66
N LEU A 677 30.23 107.29 13.36
CA LEU A 677 29.64 108.01 14.48
C LEU A 677 30.63 108.26 15.63
N ASP A 678 31.56 107.33 15.90
CA ASP A 678 32.64 107.56 16.88
C ASP A 678 33.59 108.68 16.43
N LYS A 679 33.96 108.74 15.13
CA LYS A 679 34.80 109.81 14.58
C LYS A 679 34.07 111.16 14.52
N GLU A 680 32.77 111.14 14.19
CA GLU A 680 31.92 112.33 14.24
C GLU A 680 31.80 112.84 15.68
N LYS A 681 31.57 111.95 16.66
CA LYS A 681 31.59 112.27 18.09
C LYS A 681 32.94 112.86 18.54
N ASP A 682 34.05 112.28 18.13
CA ASP A 682 35.38 112.75 18.55
C ASP A 682 35.71 114.12 17.93
N SER A 683 35.38 114.36 16.65
CA SER A 683 35.52 115.69 16.03
C SER A 683 34.52 116.73 16.56
N LEU A 684 33.32 116.31 16.98
CA LEU A 684 32.38 117.16 17.71
C LEU A 684 32.89 117.50 19.12
N GLN A 685 33.59 116.58 19.78
CA GLN A 685 34.25 116.82 21.06
C GLN A 685 35.38 117.86 20.90
N GLU A 686 36.28 117.69 19.93
CA GLU A 686 37.29 118.72 19.56
C GLU A 686 36.63 120.08 19.27
N THR A 687 35.51 120.09 18.52
CA THR A 687 34.75 121.31 18.20
C THR A 687 34.09 121.94 19.43
N VAL A 688 33.71 121.17 20.45
CA VAL A 688 33.18 121.66 21.73
C VAL A 688 34.29 122.22 22.60
N ASP A 689 35.46 121.58 22.62
CA ASP A 689 36.62 122.02 23.39
C ASP A 689 37.20 123.33 22.80
N GLU A 690 37.36 123.42 21.46
CA GLU A 690 37.71 124.66 20.74
C GLU A 690 36.73 125.82 20.99
N LYS A 691 35.44 125.53 21.22
CA LYS A 691 34.43 126.54 21.57
C LYS A 691 34.51 126.92 23.05
N THR A 692 34.83 125.98 23.92
CA THR A 692 35.00 126.21 25.37
C THR A 692 36.21 127.11 25.63
N GLU A 693 37.34 126.86 24.95
CA GLU A 693 38.50 127.75 24.98
C GLU A 693 38.17 129.16 24.46
N ARG A 694 37.44 129.27 23.33
CA ARG A 694 37.05 130.59 22.80
C ARG A 694 36.06 131.34 23.70
N ILE A 695 35.16 130.64 24.40
CA ILE A 695 34.27 131.27 25.41
C ILE A 695 35.11 131.82 26.57
N ALA A 696 36.03 131.04 27.12
CA ALA A 696 36.93 131.52 28.19
C ALA A 696 37.75 132.75 27.77
N CYS A 697 38.27 132.76 26.53
CA CYS A 697 38.95 133.92 25.96
C CYS A 697 38.04 135.15 25.77
N LEU A 698 36.74 134.97 25.49
CA LEU A 698 35.78 136.06 25.36
C LEU A 698 35.33 136.62 26.71
N ASP A 699 35.15 135.78 27.72
CA ASP A 699 34.82 136.19 29.09
C ASP A 699 35.93 137.04 29.71
N ASP A 700 37.20 136.65 29.53
CA ASP A 700 38.34 137.44 30.03
C ASP A 700 38.49 138.78 29.28
N ASN A 701 38.11 138.83 28.00
CA ASN A 701 37.99 140.09 27.26
C ASN A 701 36.83 140.97 27.77
N LEU A 702 35.67 140.38 28.09
CA LEU A 702 34.52 141.09 28.69
C LEU A 702 34.89 141.70 30.03
N ALA A 703 35.50 140.93 30.93
CA ALA A 703 35.96 141.39 32.24
C ALA A 703 36.95 142.58 32.12
N ASN A 704 37.75 142.64 31.05
CA ASN A 704 38.63 143.78 30.78
C ASN A 704 37.88 145.01 30.20
N LYS A 705 36.80 144.83 29.44
CA LYS A 705 35.93 145.94 29.01
C LYS A 705 35.12 146.53 30.16
N GLU A 706 34.62 145.71 31.08
CA GLU A 706 33.89 146.19 32.27
C GLU A 706 34.75 147.13 33.15
N LYS A 707 36.02 146.76 33.40
CA LYS A 707 37.01 147.62 34.06
C LYS A 707 37.18 148.99 33.36
N THR A 708 37.05 149.01 32.03
CA THR A 708 37.16 150.25 31.24
C THR A 708 35.90 151.13 31.39
N ILE A 709 34.71 150.52 31.40
CA ILE A 709 33.42 151.22 31.55
C ILE A 709 33.30 151.85 32.95
N ALA A 710 33.84 151.21 33.99
CA ALA A 710 33.88 151.76 35.34
C ALA A 710 34.64 153.10 35.41
N HIS A 711 35.72 153.25 34.65
CA HIS A 711 36.53 154.48 34.62
C HIS A 711 35.78 155.65 33.92
N LEU A 712 35.11 155.37 32.80
CA LEU A 712 34.39 156.39 32.01
C LEU A 712 33.11 156.93 32.68
N ARG A 713 32.57 156.23 33.69
CA ARG A 713 31.44 156.75 34.48
C ARG A 713 31.84 157.83 35.48
N LEU A 714 33.12 157.89 35.86
CA LEU A 714 33.62 158.84 36.85
C LEU A 714 33.77 160.25 36.26
N THR A 715 34.15 160.36 34.99
CA THR A 715 34.38 161.64 34.30
C THR A 715 33.09 162.33 33.81
N LEU A 716 32.01 161.59 33.57
CA LEU A 716 30.72 162.17 33.18
C LEU A 716 30.10 163.03 34.29
N SER A 717 30.29 162.64 35.56
CA SER A 717 29.73 163.33 36.73
C SER A 717 30.31 164.75 36.94
N GLU A 718 31.42 165.09 36.29
CA GLU A 718 32.08 166.40 36.43
C GLU A 718 31.51 167.44 35.45
N LEU A 719 30.86 167.01 34.35
CA LEU A 719 30.37 167.90 33.29
C LEU A 719 28.95 168.41 33.52
N GLU A 720 28.08 167.63 34.20
CA GLU A 720 26.66 167.98 34.38
C GLU A 720 26.47 169.27 35.21
N SER A 721 27.40 169.56 36.12
CA SER A 721 27.45 170.78 36.95
C SER A 721 27.47 172.10 36.16
N SER A 722 27.93 172.06 34.89
CA SER A 722 28.08 173.26 34.05
C SER A 722 26.75 173.74 33.43
N ASN A 723 25.76 172.86 33.30
CA ASN A 723 24.63 173.07 32.39
C ASN A 723 23.55 174.03 32.92
N ASP A 724 23.39 174.16 34.25
CA ASP A 724 22.25 174.88 34.83
C ASP A 724 22.32 176.41 34.70
N GLN A 725 23.50 177.00 34.48
CA GLN A 725 23.65 178.47 34.34
C GLN A 725 23.06 179.06 33.03
N VAL A 726 22.67 178.22 32.07
CA VAL A 726 22.21 178.69 30.74
C VAL A 726 20.67 178.90 30.68
N LYS A 727 19.91 178.35 31.63
CA LYS A 727 18.43 178.28 31.57
C LYS A 727 17.72 179.64 31.58
N ASP A 728 18.15 180.59 32.41
CA ASP A 728 17.36 181.79 32.72
C ASP A 728 17.16 182.76 31.53
N MET A 729 18.08 182.75 30.57
CA MET A 729 18.07 183.62 29.38
C MET A 729 16.89 183.36 28.42
N LEU A 730 16.30 182.15 28.45
CA LEU A 730 15.31 181.71 27.45
C LEU A 730 13.95 182.43 27.57
N SER A 731 13.55 182.76 28.79
CA SER A 731 12.21 183.23 29.21
C SER A 731 11.71 184.55 28.58
N SER A 732 12.57 185.22 27.80
CA SER A 732 12.25 186.46 27.11
C SER A 732 11.57 186.25 25.75
N ARG A 733 11.70 185.07 25.13
CA ARG A 733 11.31 184.85 23.71
C ARG A 733 9.90 184.28 23.49
N ASP A 734 9.28 183.66 24.49
CA ASP A 734 8.00 182.94 24.33
C ASP A 734 6.80 183.82 23.94
N ARG A 735 6.86 185.14 24.21
CA ARG A 735 5.72 186.05 24.03
C ARG A 735 5.38 186.38 22.57
N GLU A 736 6.30 186.16 21.64
CA GLU A 736 6.10 186.47 20.21
C GLU A 736 5.51 185.27 19.44
N ILE A 737 5.80 184.04 19.90
CA ILE A 737 5.43 182.76 19.26
C ILE A 737 3.90 182.50 19.28
N SER A 738 3.18 183.10 20.22
CA SER A 738 1.74 182.87 20.44
C SER A 738 0.83 183.43 19.32
N SER A 739 1.32 184.32 18.45
CA SER A 739 0.50 184.92 17.38
C SER A 739 0.41 184.08 16.10
N LEU A 740 1.39 183.22 15.83
CA LEU A 740 1.47 182.49 14.55
C LEU A 740 0.76 181.12 14.57
N HIS A 741 0.60 180.52 15.76
CA HIS A 741 -0.01 179.18 15.90
C HIS A 741 -1.44 179.09 15.36
N ARG A 742 -2.27 180.13 15.56
CA ARG A 742 -3.70 180.11 15.18
C ARG A 742 -4.03 180.00 13.69
N GLN A 743 -3.03 180.08 12.80
CA GLN A 743 -3.21 179.81 11.36
C GLN A 743 -2.68 178.43 10.94
N LEU A 744 -1.93 177.75 11.81
CA LEU A 744 -1.41 176.40 11.58
C LEU A 744 -2.48 175.34 11.88
N ASP A 745 -3.24 175.53 12.97
CA ASP A 745 -4.23 174.57 13.49
C ASP A 745 -5.25 174.10 12.43
N THR A 746 -5.77 175.02 11.62
CA THR A 746 -6.74 174.70 10.55
C THR A 746 -6.19 173.76 9.49
N SER A 747 -4.91 173.89 9.14
CA SER A 747 -4.27 173.06 8.09
C SER A 747 -3.84 171.67 8.60
N HIS A 748 -3.83 171.45 9.92
CA HIS A 748 -3.50 170.14 10.51
C HIS A 748 -4.72 169.19 10.56
N VAL A 749 -5.95 169.71 10.63
CA VAL A 749 -7.17 168.88 10.69
C VAL A 749 -7.38 168.09 9.40
N GLU A 750 -7.26 168.74 8.24
CA GLU A 750 -7.47 168.08 6.93
C GLU A 750 -6.42 167.01 6.64
N LEU A 751 -5.17 167.23 7.09
CA LEU A 751 -4.06 166.30 6.93
C LEU A 751 -4.20 165.05 7.82
N ALA A 752 -4.77 165.20 9.02
CA ALA A 752 -5.00 164.10 9.95
C ALA A 752 -6.03 163.08 9.42
N GLU A 753 -7.10 163.54 8.76
CA GLU A 753 -8.16 162.66 8.26
C GLU A 753 -7.68 161.78 7.08
N ILE A 754 -6.90 162.35 6.15
CA ILE A 754 -6.23 161.58 5.09
C ILE A 754 -5.29 160.52 5.68
N GLY A 755 -4.63 160.84 6.80
CA GLY A 755 -3.81 159.90 7.56
C GLY A 755 -4.60 158.67 8.06
N ARG A 756 -5.79 158.88 8.64
CA ARG A 756 -6.65 157.78 9.14
C ARG A 756 -7.09 156.83 8.04
N VAL A 757 -7.54 157.36 6.89
CA VAL A 757 -8.00 156.54 5.75
C VAL A 757 -6.86 155.65 5.22
N LYS A 758 -5.65 156.21 5.13
CA LYS A 758 -4.44 155.45 4.71
C LYS A 758 -4.10 154.32 5.69
N GLU A 759 -4.18 154.56 7.00
CA GLU A 759 -3.95 153.50 7.99
C GLU A 759 -4.98 152.36 7.91
N MET A 760 -6.27 152.69 7.70
CA MET A 760 -7.32 151.68 7.60
C MET A 760 -7.10 150.77 6.39
N ALA A 761 -6.77 151.33 5.22
CA ALA A 761 -6.45 150.56 4.03
C ALA A 761 -5.22 149.64 4.21
N LEU A 762 -4.18 150.10 4.91
CA LEU A 762 -2.98 149.29 5.20
C LEU A 762 -3.26 148.15 6.20
N LYS A 763 -4.19 148.34 7.14
CA LYS A 763 -4.60 147.28 8.10
C LYS A 763 -5.42 146.20 7.40
N GLU A 764 -6.33 146.58 6.51
CA GLU A 764 -7.12 145.62 5.72
C GLU A 764 -6.25 144.83 4.73
N ASN A 765 -5.29 145.51 4.06
CA ASN A 765 -4.34 144.84 3.15
C ASN A 765 -3.49 143.78 3.89
N ARG A 766 -3.00 144.10 5.10
CA ARG A 766 -2.29 143.13 5.95
C ARG A 766 -3.18 141.95 6.34
N ARG A 767 -4.42 142.19 6.79
CA ARG A 767 -5.32 141.06 7.11
C ARG A 767 -5.53 140.16 5.89
N LEU A 768 -5.75 140.73 4.70
CA LEU A 768 -5.88 139.93 3.47
C LEU A 768 -4.59 139.16 3.09
N GLN A 769 -3.40 139.65 3.46
CA GLN A 769 -2.14 138.91 3.33
C GLN A 769 -2.02 137.78 4.36
N ASP A 770 -2.42 138.01 5.61
CA ASP A 770 -2.43 137.01 6.69
C ASP A 770 -3.49 135.92 6.43
N ASP A 771 -4.66 136.31 5.92
CA ASP A 771 -5.75 135.43 5.47
C ASP A 771 -5.24 134.54 4.31
N LEU A 772 -4.59 135.11 3.29
CA LEU A 772 -4.00 134.36 2.17
C LEU A 772 -2.88 133.42 2.61
N ALA A 773 -1.99 133.87 3.50
CA ALA A 773 -0.91 133.05 4.06
C ALA A 773 -1.43 131.92 4.96
N THR A 774 -2.62 132.09 5.55
CA THR A 774 -3.32 131.05 6.30
C THR A 774 -3.94 130.02 5.36
N MET A 775 -4.70 130.47 4.36
CA MET A 775 -5.23 129.59 3.29
C MET A 775 -4.12 128.80 2.57
N ALA A 776 -2.93 129.39 2.36
CA ALA A 776 -1.80 128.70 1.76
C ALA A 776 -1.25 127.57 2.66
N ARG A 777 -1.10 127.81 3.97
CA ARG A 777 -0.69 126.79 4.95
C ARG A 777 -1.73 125.69 5.11
N GLU A 778 -3.02 126.04 5.09
CA GLU A 778 -4.12 125.06 5.19
C GLU A 778 -4.21 124.19 3.94
N ASN A 779 -4.06 124.74 2.73
CA ASN A 779 -3.97 123.94 1.50
C ASN A 779 -2.74 123.02 1.51
N GLN A 780 -1.60 123.44 2.05
CA GLN A 780 -0.43 122.58 2.21
C GLN A 780 -0.70 121.45 3.22
N ALA A 781 -1.29 121.75 4.37
CA ALA A 781 -1.66 120.74 5.37
C ALA A 781 -2.65 119.70 4.82
N ILE A 782 -3.73 120.15 4.17
CA ILE A 782 -4.71 119.27 3.51
C ILE A 782 -4.07 118.43 2.40
N SER A 783 -3.09 118.98 1.68
CA SER A 783 -2.34 118.22 0.66
C SER A 783 -1.48 117.11 1.30
N THR A 784 -0.80 117.39 2.42
CA THR A 784 -0.03 116.37 3.15
C THR A 784 -0.93 115.30 3.80
N GLU A 785 -2.07 115.70 4.38
CA GLU A 785 -3.07 114.76 4.93
C GLU A 785 -3.67 113.86 3.83
N LEU A 786 -3.88 114.40 2.63
CA LEU A 786 -4.33 113.63 1.46
C LEU A 786 -3.24 112.66 0.98
N GLU A 787 -1.97 113.07 0.97
CA GLU A 787 -0.87 112.16 0.65
C GLU A 787 -0.73 111.03 1.68
N ASP A 788 -0.85 111.32 2.98
CA ASP A 788 -0.82 110.30 4.04
C ASP A 788 -2.00 109.34 3.91
N ALA A 789 -3.23 109.84 3.69
CA ALA A 789 -4.39 108.99 3.42
C ALA A 789 -4.22 108.11 2.17
N VAL A 790 -3.50 108.58 1.15
CA VAL A 790 -3.15 107.79 -0.05
C VAL A 790 -2.07 106.74 0.28
N ARG A 791 -1.06 107.07 1.10
CA ARG A 791 -0.07 106.10 1.61
C ARG A 791 -0.75 105.00 2.42
N GLU A 792 -1.57 105.35 3.41
CA GLU A 792 -2.33 104.39 4.23
C GLU A 792 -3.24 103.48 3.38
N LYS A 793 -3.91 104.05 2.35
CA LYS A 793 -4.75 103.28 1.43
C LYS A 793 -3.95 102.21 0.67
N GLU A 794 -2.78 102.54 0.13
CA GLU A 794 -1.97 101.59 -0.63
C GLU A 794 -1.24 100.59 0.30
N GLU A 795 -0.93 100.98 1.53
CA GLU A 795 -0.52 100.03 2.59
C GLU A 795 -1.64 99.05 2.95
N MET A 796 -2.87 99.51 3.17
CA MET A 796 -4.00 98.63 3.46
C MET A 796 -4.32 97.69 2.29
N LYS A 797 -4.19 98.16 1.06
CA LYS A 797 -4.32 97.36 -0.18
C LYS A 797 -3.23 96.28 -0.30
N THR A 798 -1.98 96.59 0.04
CA THR A 798 -0.89 95.59 0.03
C THR A 798 -1.03 94.59 1.17
N ARG A 799 -1.46 95.02 2.37
CA ARG A 799 -1.85 94.11 3.47
C ARG A 799 -3.00 93.17 3.05
N VAL A 800 -4.04 93.68 2.40
CA VAL A 800 -5.15 92.86 1.86
C VAL A 800 -4.66 91.88 0.79
N HIS A 801 -3.77 92.29 -0.11
CA HIS A 801 -3.18 91.38 -1.10
C HIS A 801 -2.38 90.24 -0.43
N ASN A 802 -1.60 90.55 0.60
CA ASN A 802 -0.86 89.55 1.38
C ASN A 802 -1.80 88.59 2.13
N TYR A 803 -2.94 89.07 2.64
CA TYR A 803 -3.96 88.18 3.23
C TYR A 803 -4.62 87.28 2.18
N ILE A 804 -4.86 87.77 0.95
CA ILE A 804 -5.37 86.93 -0.14
C ILE A 804 -4.37 85.83 -0.52
N THR A 805 -3.07 86.14 -0.63
CA THR A 805 -2.06 85.13 -0.95
C THR A 805 -1.83 84.14 0.19
N GLU A 806 -1.92 84.56 1.46
CA GLU A 806 -1.97 83.66 2.61
C GLU A 806 -3.20 82.73 2.55
N VAL A 807 -4.40 83.27 2.31
CA VAL A 807 -5.64 82.47 2.21
C VAL A 807 -5.52 81.43 1.11
N SER A 808 -5.11 81.80 -0.10
CA SER A 808 -4.96 80.80 -1.18
C SER A 808 -3.82 79.81 -0.96
N ARG A 809 -2.79 80.15 -0.17
CA ARG A 809 -1.80 79.18 0.32
C ARG A 809 -2.43 78.18 1.29
N PHE A 810 -3.32 78.62 2.18
CA PHE A 810 -4.07 77.73 3.07
C PHE A 810 -5.13 76.90 2.34
N GLU A 811 -5.85 77.46 1.36
CA GLU A 811 -6.80 76.73 0.51
C GLU A 811 -6.10 75.59 -0.25
N THR A 812 -4.93 75.87 -0.85
CA THR A 812 -4.12 74.86 -1.55
C THR A 812 -3.63 73.76 -0.59
N LEU A 813 -3.22 74.13 0.63
CA LEU A 813 -2.78 73.18 1.65
C LEU A 813 -3.93 72.32 2.18
N MET A 814 -5.12 72.91 2.36
CA MET A 814 -6.33 72.17 2.75
C MET A 814 -6.73 71.18 1.67
N ALA A 815 -6.80 71.58 0.40
CA ALA A 815 -7.10 70.67 -0.71
C ALA A 815 -6.09 69.51 -0.82
N SER A 816 -4.80 69.75 -0.54
CA SER A 816 -3.79 68.68 -0.44
C SER A 816 -4.09 67.72 0.71
N LYS A 817 -4.49 68.22 1.88
CA LYS A 817 -4.78 67.41 3.07
C LYS A 817 -6.11 66.66 2.97
N GLU A 818 -7.10 67.24 2.30
CA GLU A 818 -8.35 66.56 1.93
C GLU A 818 -8.07 65.40 0.99
N LYS A 819 -7.26 65.61 -0.07
CA LYS A 819 -6.82 64.54 -0.98
C LYS A 819 -6.00 63.44 -0.28
N GLU A 820 -5.07 63.81 0.61
CA GLU A 820 -4.33 62.84 1.43
C GLU A 820 -5.27 62.00 2.31
N ASN A 821 -6.32 62.61 2.86
CA ASN A 821 -7.32 61.94 3.69
C ASN A 821 -8.24 61.03 2.86
N GLU A 822 -8.66 61.44 1.67
CA GLU A 822 -9.38 60.58 0.71
C GLU A 822 -8.55 59.37 0.31
N GLU A 823 -7.28 59.57 -0.03
CA GLU A 823 -6.36 58.47 -0.33
C GLU A 823 -6.14 57.54 0.87
N LEU A 824 -6.11 58.06 2.09
CA LEU A 824 -5.96 57.27 3.31
C LEU A 824 -7.24 56.47 3.62
N LEU A 825 -8.42 57.07 3.44
CA LEU A 825 -9.72 56.39 3.55
C LEU A 825 -9.86 55.27 2.53
N GLU A 826 -9.39 55.47 1.30
CA GLU A 826 -9.42 54.42 0.27
C GLU A 826 -8.42 53.29 0.58
N LYS A 827 -7.23 53.63 1.11
CA LYS A 827 -6.28 52.62 1.64
C LYS A 827 -6.90 51.83 2.80
N PHE A 828 -7.65 52.47 3.70
CA PHE A 828 -8.39 51.77 4.76
C PHE A 828 -9.50 50.86 4.22
N ARG A 829 -10.28 51.30 3.22
CA ARG A 829 -11.29 50.45 2.55
C ARG A 829 -10.68 49.23 1.88
N MET A 830 -9.59 49.42 1.14
CA MET A 830 -8.86 48.34 0.47
C MET A 830 -8.33 47.31 1.48
N VAL A 831 -7.75 47.75 2.59
CA VAL A 831 -7.28 46.85 3.67
C VAL A 831 -8.44 46.18 4.40
N HIS A 832 -9.57 46.86 4.60
CA HIS A 832 -10.77 46.27 5.22
C HIS A 832 -11.39 45.19 4.32
N ALA A 833 -11.56 45.45 3.02
CA ALA A 833 -12.06 44.48 2.07
C ALA A 833 -11.12 43.26 1.97
N GLN A 834 -9.79 43.48 1.97
CA GLN A 834 -8.83 42.38 2.05
C GLN A 834 -8.95 41.57 3.35
N ALA A 835 -9.25 42.20 4.49
CA ALA A 835 -9.49 41.49 5.75
C ALA A 835 -10.79 40.66 5.70
N GLU A 836 -11.87 41.17 5.13
CA GLU A 836 -13.11 40.42 4.90
C GLU A 836 -12.90 39.22 3.95
N ASP A 837 -12.09 39.41 2.90
CA ASP A 837 -11.65 38.37 1.98
C ASP A 837 -10.88 37.24 2.69
N TRP A 838 -10.01 37.60 3.66
CA TRP A 838 -9.27 36.63 4.46
C TRP A 838 -10.14 35.95 5.53
N GLU A 839 -11.10 36.66 6.12
CA GLU A 839 -12.09 36.09 7.06
C GLU A 839 -13.01 35.09 6.34
N MET A 840 -13.47 35.40 5.12
CA MET A 840 -14.25 34.49 4.29
C MET A 840 -13.44 33.24 3.91
N LYS A 841 -12.16 33.40 3.49
CA LYS A 841 -11.26 32.27 3.21
C LYS A 841 -10.99 31.41 4.45
N ALA A 842 -10.85 32.03 5.62
CA ALA A 842 -10.68 31.31 6.89
C ALA A 842 -11.94 30.48 7.22
N HIS A 843 -13.14 31.06 7.12
CA HIS A 843 -14.39 30.32 7.34
C HIS A 843 -14.66 29.23 6.29
N GLN A 844 -14.24 29.42 5.03
CA GLN A 844 -14.26 28.36 4.03
C GLN A 844 -13.35 27.19 4.44
N ALA A 845 -12.10 27.47 4.80
CA ALA A 845 -11.15 26.45 5.25
C ALA A 845 -11.58 25.76 6.56
N GLU A 846 -12.24 26.47 7.49
CA GLU A 846 -12.90 25.85 8.65
C GLU A 846 -14.03 24.90 8.21
N GLY A 847 -14.87 25.32 7.25
CA GLY A 847 -15.91 24.49 6.66
C GLY A 847 -15.37 23.19 6.05
N GLU A 848 -14.40 23.31 5.15
CA GLU A 848 -13.70 22.19 4.51
C GLU A 848 -13.03 21.26 5.54
N SER A 849 -12.32 21.84 6.52
CA SER A 849 -11.72 21.09 7.64
C SER A 849 -12.77 20.32 8.44
N THR A 850 -13.96 20.89 8.67
CA THR A 850 -15.05 20.16 9.33
C THR A 850 -15.68 19.06 8.46
N SER A 851 -15.72 19.21 7.13
CA SER A 851 -16.16 18.13 6.23
C SER A 851 -15.17 16.96 6.24
N ILE A 852 -13.88 17.24 5.99
CA ILE A 852 -12.79 16.25 6.01
C ILE A 852 -12.77 15.51 7.36
N ARG A 853 -12.95 16.22 8.48
CA ARG A 853 -13.03 15.61 9.81
C ARG A 853 -14.24 14.69 9.99
N LEU A 854 -15.38 14.99 9.37
CA LEU A 854 -16.58 14.14 9.40
C LEU A 854 -16.43 12.92 8.48
N GLU A 855 -15.80 13.09 7.32
CA GLU A 855 -15.46 12.01 6.39
C GLU A 855 -14.46 11.03 7.00
N LEU A 856 -13.39 11.53 7.63
CA LEU A 856 -12.43 10.72 8.40
C LEU A 856 -13.10 9.96 9.55
N LEU A 857 -14.08 10.56 10.24
CA LEU A 857 -14.86 9.88 11.27
C LEU A 857 -15.76 8.76 10.69
N SER A 858 -16.33 8.96 9.49
CA SER A 858 -17.10 7.94 8.78
C SER A 858 -16.20 6.78 8.33
N ILE A 859 -15.07 7.09 7.69
CA ILE A 859 -14.07 6.11 7.26
C ILE A 859 -13.54 5.32 8.45
N ASP A 860 -13.33 5.94 9.62
CA ASP A 860 -12.94 5.22 10.83
C ASP A 860 -14.04 4.31 11.40
N THR A 861 -15.32 4.69 11.30
CA THR A 861 -16.43 3.78 11.64
C THR A 861 -16.50 2.58 10.68
N ASP A 862 -16.35 2.79 9.38
CA ASP A 862 -16.36 1.71 8.39
C ASP A 862 -15.14 0.81 8.53
N ARG A 863 -13.96 1.39 8.78
CA ARG A 863 -12.71 0.68 9.10
C ARG A 863 -12.88 -0.21 10.34
N ARG A 864 -13.53 0.27 11.39
CA ARG A 864 -13.84 -0.54 12.59
C ARG A 864 -14.82 -1.67 12.28
N HIS A 865 -15.90 -1.42 11.53
CA HIS A 865 -16.82 -2.49 11.12
C HIS A 865 -16.17 -3.53 10.18
N LEU A 866 -15.21 -3.13 9.35
CA LEU A 866 -14.39 -4.06 8.56
C LEU A 866 -13.46 -4.89 9.46
N GLN A 867 -12.84 -4.30 10.49
CA GLN A 867 -12.04 -5.04 11.47
C GLN A 867 -12.90 -6.04 12.27
N GLU A 868 -14.06 -5.64 12.78
CA GLU A 868 -15.03 -6.53 13.45
C GLU A 868 -15.43 -7.71 12.53
N LYS A 869 -15.64 -7.45 11.25
CA LYS A 869 -15.97 -8.48 10.25
C LYS A 869 -14.79 -9.42 9.98
N VAL A 870 -13.55 -8.91 9.91
CA VAL A 870 -12.34 -9.74 9.76
C VAL A 870 -12.17 -10.63 10.98
N GLU A 871 -12.27 -10.08 12.19
CA GLU A 871 -12.21 -10.87 13.43
C GLU A 871 -13.26 -12.00 13.48
N LEU A 872 -14.49 -11.75 12.98
CA LEU A 872 -15.53 -12.77 12.90
C LEU A 872 -15.18 -13.87 11.89
N LEU A 873 -14.66 -13.51 10.71
CA LEU A 873 -14.21 -14.46 9.70
C LEU A 873 -12.99 -15.27 10.17
N GLU A 874 -12.06 -14.67 10.91
CA GLU A 874 -10.94 -15.35 11.54
C GLU A 874 -11.42 -16.37 12.59
N LYS A 875 -12.43 -16.01 13.40
CA LYS A 875 -13.06 -16.94 14.37
C LYS A 875 -13.79 -18.09 13.66
N GLU A 876 -14.45 -17.84 12.53
CA GLU A 876 -15.05 -18.89 11.69
C GLU A 876 -13.98 -19.81 11.06
N ILE A 877 -12.91 -19.25 10.48
CA ILE A 877 -11.77 -20.00 9.92
C ILE A 877 -11.10 -20.86 11.00
N GLN A 878 -10.87 -20.31 12.19
CA GLN A 878 -10.28 -21.05 13.31
C GLN A 878 -11.21 -22.19 13.79
N GLY A 879 -12.53 -21.98 13.77
CA GLY A 879 -13.53 -23.03 13.99
C GLY A 879 -13.47 -24.14 12.94
N HIS A 880 -13.30 -23.78 11.66
CA HIS A 880 -13.10 -24.75 10.56
C HIS A 880 -11.78 -25.51 10.69
N ILE A 881 -10.69 -24.88 11.14
CA ILE A 881 -9.40 -25.54 11.41
C ILE A 881 -9.54 -26.59 12.52
N PHE A 882 -10.19 -26.25 13.64
CA PHE A 882 -10.46 -27.23 14.71
C PHE A 882 -11.35 -28.39 14.24
N ALA A 883 -12.36 -28.12 13.40
CA ALA A 883 -13.17 -29.18 12.80
C ALA A 883 -12.35 -30.07 11.87
N HIS A 884 -11.45 -29.50 11.06
CA HIS A 884 -10.55 -30.25 10.18
C HIS A 884 -9.63 -31.19 10.97
N GLN A 885 -8.98 -30.68 12.02
CA GLN A 885 -8.13 -31.47 12.91
C GLN A 885 -8.89 -32.62 13.59
N ALA A 886 -10.16 -32.41 13.94
CA ALA A 886 -11.03 -33.46 14.47
C ALA A 886 -11.37 -34.52 13.41
N TYR A 887 -11.57 -34.14 12.15
CA TYR A 887 -11.77 -35.09 11.05
C TYR A 887 -10.49 -35.84 10.68
N GLU A 888 -9.33 -35.19 10.64
CA GLU A 888 -8.02 -35.84 10.43
C GLU A 888 -7.71 -36.87 11.52
N SER A 889 -8.07 -36.55 12.77
CA SER A 889 -7.95 -37.47 13.91
C SER A 889 -8.88 -38.69 13.76
N GLN A 890 -10.10 -38.49 13.28
CA GLN A 890 -11.05 -39.58 12.98
C GLN A 890 -10.58 -40.44 11.82
N ILE A 891 -10.14 -39.83 10.71
CA ILE A 891 -9.56 -40.52 9.54
C ILE A 891 -8.34 -41.34 9.99
N SER A 892 -7.43 -40.77 10.77
CA SER A 892 -6.27 -41.48 11.33
C SER A 892 -6.66 -42.66 12.23
N SER A 893 -7.75 -42.55 12.98
CA SER A 893 -8.31 -43.67 13.76
C SER A 893 -8.92 -44.76 12.87
N ILE A 894 -9.64 -44.37 11.81
CA ILE A 894 -10.25 -45.29 10.83
C ILE A 894 -9.16 -46.01 10.03
N THR A 895 -8.14 -45.32 9.53
CA THR A 895 -7.01 -45.91 8.81
C THR A 895 -6.26 -46.94 9.67
N LYS A 896 -6.02 -46.65 10.96
CA LYS A 896 -5.41 -47.61 11.90
C LYS A 896 -6.29 -48.83 12.19
N LYS A 897 -7.62 -48.67 12.18
CA LYS A 897 -8.56 -49.81 12.28
C LYS A 897 -8.59 -50.61 10.98
N MET A 898 -8.54 -49.94 9.83
CA MET A 898 -8.55 -50.56 8.51
C MET A 898 -7.27 -51.36 8.25
N SER A 899 -6.09 -50.81 8.55
CA SER A 899 -4.82 -51.52 8.42
C SER A 899 -4.77 -52.76 9.33
N LYS A 900 -5.30 -52.65 10.56
CA LYS A 900 -5.44 -53.82 11.44
C LYS A 900 -6.41 -54.86 10.87
N LEU A 901 -7.56 -54.47 10.34
CA LEU A 901 -8.49 -55.40 9.69
C LEU A 901 -7.88 -56.05 8.43
N GLU A 902 -7.04 -55.33 7.68
CA GLU A 902 -6.27 -55.92 6.58
C GLU A 902 -5.21 -56.92 7.07
N GLU A 903 -4.52 -56.64 8.17
CA GLU A 903 -3.59 -57.59 8.82
C GLU A 903 -4.33 -58.82 9.34
N ASP A 904 -5.48 -58.64 9.98
CA ASP A 904 -6.35 -59.72 10.46
C ASP A 904 -6.83 -60.59 9.27
N VAL A 905 -7.31 -59.99 8.18
CA VAL A 905 -7.70 -60.70 6.94
C VAL A 905 -6.50 -61.39 6.25
N LYS A 906 -5.31 -60.78 6.26
CA LYS A 906 -4.08 -61.42 5.74
C LYS A 906 -3.72 -62.67 6.55
N ARG A 907 -3.83 -62.62 7.88
CA ARG A 907 -3.58 -63.79 8.77
C ARG A 907 -4.63 -64.88 8.58
N GLU A 908 -5.92 -64.56 8.63
CA GLU A 908 -7.01 -65.51 8.36
C GLU A 908 -6.88 -66.18 6.98
N ASN A 909 -6.40 -65.47 5.96
CA ASN A 909 -6.18 -66.04 4.63
C ASN A 909 -4.89 -66.90 4.53
N GLN A 910 -3.89 -66.64 5.38
CA GLN A 910 -2.72 -67.52 5.55
C GLN A 910 -3.12 -68.81 6.30
N ASP A 911 -3.86 -68.70 7.40
CA ASP A 911 -4.35 -69.83 8.20
C ASP A 911 -5.35 -70.70 7.42
N LYS A 912 -6.22 -70.07 6.60
CA LYS A 912 -7.03 -70.79 5.61
C LYS A 912 -6.17 -71.54 4.59
N SER A 913 -5.03 -70.99 4.19
CA SER A 913 -4.14 -71.62 3.20
C SER A 913 -3.37 -72.80 3.78
N SER A 914 -2.93 -72.74 5.04
CA SER A 914 -2.33 -73.89 5.74
C SER A 914 -3.37 -74.98 5.99
N VAL A 915 -4.56 -74.65 6.49
CA VAL A 915 -5.67 -75.62 6.68
C VAL A 915 -6.09 -76.29 5.36
N LEU A 916 -6.03 -75.58 4.23
CA LEU A 916 -6.27 -76.18 2.90
C LEU A 916 -5.14 -77.13 2.46
N ALA A 917 -3.89 -76.85 2.81
CA ALA A 917 -2.76 -77.75 2.57
C ALA A 917 -2.83 -78.99 3.48
N ASP A 918 -3.15 -78.82 4.76
CA ASP A 918 -3.38 -79.93 5.70
C ASP A 918 -4.53 -80.83 5.20
N LEU A 919 -5.66 -80.23 4.81
CA LEU A 919 -6.79 -80.96 4.22
C LEU A 919 -6.41 -81.70 2.93
N ALA A 920 -5.52 -81.15 2.10
CA ALA A 920 -4.99 -81.84 0.93
C ALA A 920 -4.13 -83.05 1.32
N SER A 921 -3.25 -82.91 2.32
CA SER A 921 -2.42 -84.01 2.84
C SER A 921 -3.27 -85.14 3.47
N VAL A 922 -4.34 -84.79 4.20
CA VAL A 922 -5.29 -85.75 4.78
C VAL A 922 -6.05 -86.48 3.67
N ARG A 923 -6.47 -85.77 2.61
CA ARG A 923 -7.10 -86.40 1.43
C ARG A 923 -6.14 -87.35 0.72
N GLU A 924 -4.88 -86.99 0.55
CA GLU A 924 -3.85 -87.87 -0.04
C GLU A 924 -3.61 -89.11 0.85
N LEU A 925 -3.57 -88.94 2.18
CA LEU A 925 -3.48 -90.04 3.13
C LEU A 925 -4.71 -90.95 3.06
N CYS A 926 -5.92 -90.40 2.98
CA CYS A 926 -7.14 -91.19 2.78
C CYS A 926 -7.10 -92.01 1.48
N VAL A 927 -6.65 -91.43 0.35
CA VAL A 927 -6.48 -92.15 -0.91
C VAL A 927 -5.45 -93.28 -0.79
N LYS A 928 -4.32 -93.04 -0.11
CA LYS A 928 -3.31 -94.08 0.18
C LYS A 928 -3.86 -95.20 1.09
N LEU A 929 -4.67 -94.85 2.09
CA LEU A 929 -5.30 -95.82 2.99
C LEU A 929 -6.38 -96.65 2.27
N GLU A 930 -7.18 -96.03 1.40
CA GLU A 930 -8.19 -96.72 0.58
C GLU A 930 -7.51 -97.68 -0.41
N ALA A 931 -6.44 -97.25 -1.10
CA ALA A 931 -5.64 -98.11 -1.97
C ALA A 931 -4.97 -99.28 -1.22
N ASN A 932 -4.43 -99.03 -0.01
CA ASN A 932 -3.88 -100.09 0.85
C ASN A 932 -4.97 -101.06 1.33
N LYS A 933 -6.16 -100.56 1.68
CA LYS A 933 -7.35 -101.36 2.04
C LYS A 933 -7.80 -102.22 0.87
N GLU A 934 -7.85 -101.71 -0.36
CA GLU A 934 -8.13 -102.52 -1.54
C GLU A 934 -7.05 -103.59 -1.77
N LEU A 935 -5.77 -103.24 -1.63
CA LEU A 935 -4.65 -104.17 -1.79
C LEU A 935 -4.72 -105.32 -0.77
N LEU A 936 -4.97 -105.00 0.50
CA LEU A 936 -5.20 -105.98 1.56
C LEU A 936 -6.46 -106.82 1.31
N SER A 937 -7.53 -106.21 0.78
CA SER A 937 -8.76 -106.93 0.41
C SER A 937 -8.50 -107.93 -0.72
N ARG A 938 -7.73 -107.53 -1.76
CA ARG A 938 -7.30 -108.42 -2.85
C ARG A 938 -6.44 -109.56 -2.31
N GLN A 939 -5.45 -109.28 -1.47
CA GLN A 939 -4.60 -110.29 -0.82
C GLN A 939 -5.43 -111.26 0.04
N LEU A 940 -6.43 -110.76 0.79
CA LEU A 940 -7.34 -111.57 1.59
C LEU A 940 -8.21 -112.48 0.70
N THR A 941 -8.75 -111.98 -0.42
CA THR A 941 -9.48 -112.84 -1.37
C THR A 941 -8.60 -113.92 -1.98
N THR A 942 -7.35 -113.61 -2.36
CA THR A 942 -6.40 -114.64 -2.83
C THR A 942 -6.14 -115.69 -1.74
N LYS A 943 -6.03 -115.28 -0.47
CA LYS A 943 -5.84 -116.21 0.65
C LYS A 943 -7.09 -117.01 1.01
N SER A 944 -8.29 -116.49 0.78
CA SER A 944 -9.54 -117.28 0.85
C SER A 944 -9.56 -118.35 -0.23
N MET A 945 -9.21 -118.00 -1.48
CA MET A 945 -9.14 -118.97 -2.58
C MET A 945 -8.05 -120.02 -2.38
N ASP A 946 -6.89 -119.65 -1.82
CA ASP A 946 -5.86 -120.62 -1.40
C ASP A 946 -6.38 -121.57 -0.30
N TYR A 947 -7.13 -121.04 0.67
CA TYR A 947 -7.69 -121.81 1.78
C TYR A 947 -8.83 -122.75 1.32
N GLU A 948 -9.72 -122.28 0.45
CA GLU A 948 -10.77 -123.09 -0.18
C GLU A 948 -10.18 -124.21 -1.04
N ARG A 949 -9.09 -123.95 -1.78
CA ARG A 949 -8.35 -124.99 -2.52
C ARG A 949 -7.77 -126.05 -1.58
N VAL A 950 -7.09 -125.63 -0.51
CA VAL A 950 -6.52 -126.56 0.48
C VAL A 950 -7.60 -127.31 1.27
N LEU A 951 -8.78 -126.73 1.48
CA LEU A 951 -9.94 -127.46 2.00
C LEU A 951 -10.47 -128.51 1.03
N GLY A 952 -10.48 -128.22 -0.29
CA GLY A 952 -10.80 -129.21 -1.32
C GLY A 952 -9.80 -130.37 -1.32
N GLU A 953 -8.50 -130.07 -1.37
CA GLU A 953 -7.41 -131.05 -1.26
C GLU A 953 -7.54 -131.92 0.00
N LEU A 954 -7.94 -131.32 1.14
CA LEU A 954 -8.20 -132.03 2.39
C LEU A 954 -9.43 -132.95 2.31
N GLU A 955 -10.50 -132.52 1.64
CA GLU A 955 -11.74 -133.31 1.48
C GLU A 955 -11.52 -134.50 0.55
N ASP A 956 -10.75 -134.31 -0.52
CA ASP A 956 -10.31 -135.38 -1.43
C ASP A 956 -9.49 -136.44 -0.67
N ILE A 957 -8.50 -136.02 0.12
CA ILE A 957 -7.68 -136.91 0.97
C ILE A 957 -8.54 -137.63 2.03
N LYS A 958 -9.53 -136.98 2.64
CA LYS A 958 -10.49 -137.66 3.54
C LYS A 958 -11.25 -138.77 2.79
N SER A 959 -11.70 -138.49 1.58
CA SER A 959 -12.48 -139.44 0.76
C SER A 959 -11.62 -140.67 0.38
N GLU A 960 -10.35 -140.45 0.02
CA GLU A 960 -9.37 -141.52 -0.24
C GLU A 960 -9.13 -142.36 1.03
N VAL A 961 -8.91 -141.70 2.18
CA VAL A 961 -8.73 -142.37 3.49
C VAL A 961 -9.97 -143.18 3.88
N GLU A 962 -11.19 -142.72 3.57
CA GLU A 962 -12.40 -143.52 3.75
C GLU A 962 -12.47 -144.75 2.82
N LEU A 963 -12.06 -144.59 1.56
CA LEU A 963 -12.05 -145.66 0.57
C LEU A 963 -11.03 -146.74 0.96
N LEU A 964 -9.83 -146.33 1.39
CA LEU A 964 -8.80 -147.20 1.98
C LEU A 964 -9.27 -147.88 3.28
N LYS A 965 -10.00 -147.18 4.16
CA LYS A 965 -10.62 -147.80 5.35
C LYS A 965 -11.65 -148.87 4.97
N LYS A 966 -12.47 -148.63 3.94
CA LYS A 966 -13.45 -149.59 3.43
C LYS A 966 -12.73 -150.83 2.88
N GLN A 967 -11.69 -150.66 2.04
CA GLN A 967 -10.85 -151.76 1.56
C GLN A 967 -10.19 -152.56 2.69
N LEU A 968 -9.59 -151.89 3.68
CA LEU A 968 -8.99 -152.53 4.86
C LEU A 968 -10.03 -153.31 5.70
N SER A 969 -11.28 -152.84 5.75
CA SER A 969 -12.37 -153.55 6.44
C SER A 969 -12.79 -154.83 5.70
N SER A 970 -12.82 -154.82 4.37
CA SER A 970 -13.04 -156.04 3.57
C SER A 970 -11.87 -157.02 3.71
N GLU A 971 -10.62 -156.56 3.73
CA GLU A 971 -9.46 -157.46 3.90
C GLU A 971 -9.37 -158.06 5.31
N ARG A 972 -9.86 -157.36 6.34
CA ARG A 972 -10.02 -157.96 7.67
C ARG A 972 -11.10 -159.05 7.68
N LEU A 973 -12.17 -158.88 6.89
CA LEU A 973 -13.24 -159.86 6.78
C LEU A 973 -12.82 -161.10 5.96
N THR A 974 -12.05 -160.93 4.88
CA THR A 974 -11.47 -162.06 4.14
C THR A 974 -10.51 -162.87 5.02
N VAL A 975 -9.64 -162.19 5.79
CA VAL A 975 -8.75 -162.84 6.77
C VAL A 975 -9.55 -163.61 7.83
N GLN A 976 -10.56 -163.02 8.47
CA GLN A 976 -11.38 -163.72 9.47
C GLN A 976 -12.08 -164.97 8.89
N ASN A 977 -12.56 -164.91 7.65
CA ASN A 977 -13.15 -166.07 6.98
C ASN A 977 -12.12 -167.19 6.73
N LEU A 978 -10.88 -166.84 6.38
CA LEU A 978 -9.77 -167.80 6.21
C LEU A 978 -9.32 -168.39 7.55
N GLU A 979 -9.28 -167.59 8.62
CA GLU A 979 -8.98 -168.06 9.98
C GLU A 979 -10.05 -169.06 10.49
N ALA A 980 -11.34 -168.79 10.24
CA ALA A 980 -12.44 -169.68 10.58
C ALA A 980 -12.39 -171.02 9.80
N LEU A 981 -12.00 -170.99 8.52
CA LEU A 981 -11.77 -172.19 7.71
C LEU A 981 -10.57 -173.01 8.21
N LEU A 982 -9.47 -172.35 8.60
CA LEU A 982 -8.31 -173.01 9.21
C LEU A 982 -8.64 -173.63 10.58
N ALA A 983 -9.40 -172.94 11.41
CA ALA A 983 -9.84 -173.45 12.72
C ALA A 983 -10.74 -174.69 12.58
N THR A 984 -11.73 -174.64 11.68
CA THR A 984 -12.63 -175.78 11.42
C THR A 984 -11.93 -176.96 10.73
N SER A 985 -10.89 -176.72 9.93
CA SER A 985 -10.03 -177.80 9.41
C SER A 985 -9.29 -178.52 10.54
N ARG A 986 -8.60 -177.77 11.41
CA ARG A 986 -7.81 -178.33 12.53
C ARG A 986 -8.66 -179.14 13.52
N ASP A 987 -9.84 -178.61 13.88
CA ASP A 987 -10.78 -179.30 14.78
C ASP A 987 -11.31 -180.62 14.18
N LYS A 988 -11.45 -180.68 12.84
CA LYS A 988 -11.85 -181.90 12.12
C LYS A 988 -10.73 -182.94 12.06
N GLU A 989 -9.48 -182.51 11.85
CA GLU A 989 -8.30 -183.39 11.93
C GLU A 989 -8.11 -183.98 13.34
N PHE A 990 -8.27 -183.16 14.39
CA PHE A 990 -8.17 -183.61 15.77
C PHE A 990 -9.23 -184.68 16.12
N LYS A 991 -10.48 -184.48 15.69
CA LYS A 991 -11.57 -185.46 15.86
C LYS A 991 -11.28 -186.77 15.12
N ASN A 992 -10.78 -186.71 13.88
CA ASN A 992 -10.36 -187.91 13.15
C ASN A 992 -9.27 -188.68 13.92
N HIS A 993 -8.24 -187.99 14.42
CA HIS A 993 -7.15 -188.60 15.19
C HIS A 993 -7.63 -189.31 16.45
N LEU A 994 -8.58 -188.71 17.19
CA LEU A 994 -9.15 -189.32 18.39
C LEU A 994 -9.90 -190.62 18.05
N THR A 995 -10.77 -190.60 17.03
CA THR A 995 -11.53 -191.80 16.62
C THR A 995 -10.64 -192.93 16.09
N ALA A 996 -9.50 -192.62 15.47
CA ALA A 996 -8.52 -193.62 15.04
C ALA A 996 -7.88 -194.33 16.26
N HIS A 997 -7.43 -193.55 17.25
CA HIS A 997 -6.83 -194.08 18.48
C HIS A 997 -7.81 -194.97 19.28
N GLU A 998 -9.09 -194.60 19.34
CA GLU A 998 -10.15 -195.43 19.93
C GLU A 998 -10.30 -196.78 19.21
N LYS A 999 -10.24 -196.79 17.87
CA LYS A 999 -10.34 -198.03 17.07
C LYS A 999 -9.11 -198.92 17.22
N ASP A 1000 -7.90 -198.37 17.24
CA ASP A 1000 -6.67 -199.14 17.49
C ASP A 1000 -6.67 -199.77 18.90
N SER A 1001 -7.17 -199.04 19.89
CA SER A 1001 -7.34 -199.54 21.27
C SER A 1001 -8.33 -200.70 21.34
N GLU A 1002 -9.46 -200.60 20.62
CA GLU A 1002 -10.48 -201.66 20.52
C GLU A 1002 -9.94 -202.91 19.80
N ILE A 1003 -9.16 -202.72 18.73
CA ILE A 1003 -8.47 -203.81 18.00
C ILE A 1003 -7.46 -204.53 18.90
N GLN A 1004 -6.67 -203.80 19.69
CA GLN A 1004 -5.69 -204.42 20.60
C GLN A 1004 -6.39 -205.28 21.66
N LEU A 1005 -7.45 -204.76 22.28
CA LEU A 1005 -8.22 -205.47 23.31
C LEU A 1005 -8.96 -206.72 22.76
N LEU A 1006 -9.19 -206.80 21.44
CA LEU A 1006 -9.68 -208.00 20.76
C LEU A 1006 -8.57 -209.04 20.51
N LYS A 1007 -7.34 -208.62 20.16
CA LYS A 1007 -6.18 -209.53 20.02
C LYS A 1007 -5.87 -210.26 21.33
N ASP A 1008 -5.87 -209.54 22.45
CA ASP A 1008 -5.54 -210.10 23.76
C ASP A 1008 -6.61 -211.08 24.28
N LYS A 1009 -7.85 -210.97 23.79
CA LYS A 1009 -8.91 -211.97 24.03
C LYS A 1009 -8.73 -213.24 23.19
N LEU A 1010 -8.20 -213.12 21.99
CA LEU A 1010 -7.97 -214.26 21.08
C LEU A 1010 -6.86 -215.18 21.61
N THR A 1011 -5.71 -214.63 21.99
CA THR A 1011 -4.58 -215.40 22.54
C THR A 1011 -4.92 -216.08 23.87
N LEU A 1012 -5.79 -215.47 24.69
CA LEU A 1012 -6.33 -216.08 25.91
C LEU A 1012 -7.31 -217.24 25.63
N ALA A 1013 -7.95 -217.28 24.46
CA ALA A 1013 -8.76 -218.42 24.03
C ALA A 1013 -7.89 -219.57 23.48
N GLU A 1014 -6.87 -219.25 22.66
CA GLU A 1014 -5.94 -220.22 22.09
C GLU A 1014 -5.12 -220.96 23.15
N SER A 1015 -4.66 -220.25 24.19
CA SER A 1015 -3.96 -220.87 25.32
C SER A 1015 -4.84 -221.86 26.11
N LYS A 1016 -6.13 -221.55 26.29
CA LYS A 1016 -7.11 -222.46 26.92
C LYS A 1016 -7.39 -223.69 26.06
N LEU A 1017 -7.59 -223.51 24.74
CA LEU A 1017 -7.77 -224.61 23.79
C LEU A 1017 -6.59 -225.59 23.82
N ASN A 1018 -5.36 -225.06 23.91
CA ASN A 1018 -4.14 -225.86 24.02
C ASN A 1018 -3.98 -226.59 25.37
N SER A 1019 -4.61 -226.13 26.45
CA SER A 1019 -4.67 -226.91 27.70
C SER A 1019 -5.62 -228.09 27.59
N CYS A 1020 -6.85 -227.90 27.07
CA CYS A 1020 -7.81 -228.99 26.85
C CYS A 1020 -7.26 -230.07 25.90
N ASN A 1021 -6.53 -229.68 24.84
CA ASN A 1021 -5.89 -230.63 23.92
C ASN A 1021 -4.86 -231.56 24.60
N ARG A 1022 -4.30 -231.18 25.76
CA ARG A 1022 -3.38 -232.04 26.55
C ARG A 1022 -4.12 -233.02 27.46
N GLU A 1023 -5.34 -232.72 27.88
CA GLU A 1023 -6.15 -233.59 28.73
C GLU A 1023 -6.87 -234.70 27.95
N VAL A 1024 -7.31 -234.41 26.72
CA VAL A 1024 -8.00 -235.36 25.82
C VAL A 1024 -7.28 -236.73 25.68
N PRO A 1025 -5.97 -236.84 25.41
CA PRO A 1025 -5.31 -238.14 25.29
C PRO A 1025 -5.24 -238.91 26.63
N ILE A 1026 -5.14 -238.21 27.76
CA ILE A 1026 -5.12 -238.82 29.11
C ILE A 1026 -6.50 -239.40 29.43
N LEU A 1027 -7.56 -238.66 29.12
CA LEU A 1027 -8.93 -239.14 29.24
C LEU A 1027 -9.23 -240.30 28.28
N ARG A 1028 -8.73 -240.28 27.04
CA ARG A 1028 -8.85 -241.40 26.10
C ARG A 1028 -8.14 -242.67 26.59
N SER A 1029 -6.95 -242.54 27.19
CA SER A 1029 -6.26 -243.67 27.84
C SER A 1029 -7.13 -244.29 28.95
N LYS A 1030 -7.75 -243.44 29.78
CA LYS A 1030 -8.62 -243.89 30.88
C LYS A 1030 -9.93 -244.52 30.39
N VAL A 1031 -10.51 -244.02 29.29
CA VAL A 1031 -11.69 -244.63 28.64
C VAL A 1031 -11.35 -245.96 27.97
N ALA A 1032 -10.19 -246.09 27.33
CA ALA A 1032 -9.75 -247.34 26.72
C ALA A 1032 -9.59 -248.47 27.74
N GLN A 1033 -9.01 -248.17 28.91
CA GLN A 1033 -8.92 -249.12 30.02
C GLN A 1033 -10.31 -249.57 30.51
N LEU A 1034 -11.23 -248.61 30.71
CA LEU A 1034 -12.62 -248.91 31.09
C LEU A 1034 -13.37 -249.70 30.01
N GLN A 1035 -12.99 -249.57 28.73
CA GLN A 1035 -13.57 -250.36 27.64
C GLN A 1035 -13.14 -251.84 27.72
N THR A 1036 -11.85 -252.13 27.99
CA THR A 1036 -11.37 -253.50 28.24
C THR A 1036 -12.00 -254.13 29.48
N ASP A 1037 -12.27 -253.33 30.50
CA ASP A 1037 -12.94 -253.77 31.73
C ASP A 1037 -14.45 -254.00 31.50
N CYS A 1038 -15.10 -253.17 30.67
CA CYS A 1038 -16.49 -253.37 30.26
C CYS A 1038 -16.70 -254.63 29.41
N ASP A 1039 -15.83 -254.90 28.43
CA ASP A 1039 -15.98 -256.06 27.55
C ASP A 1039 -15.51 -257.37 28.21
N THR A 1040 -14.71 -257.32 29.30
CA THR A 1040 -14.54 -258.46 30.21
C THR A 1040 -15.79 -258.69 31.07
N LEU A 1041 -16.40 -257.66 31.65
CA LEU A 1041 -17.65 -257.80 32.40
C LEU A 1041 -18.83 -258.27 31.52
N LYS A 1042 -18.84 -257.95 30.22
CA LYS A 1042 -19.80 -258.54 29.26
C LYS A 1042 -19.61 -260.04 29.02
N ARG A 1043 -18.41 -260.63 29.21
CA ARG A 1043 -18.22 -262.10 29.11
C ARG A 1043 -19.10 -262.87 30.09
N GLN A 1044 -19.41 -262.25 31.21
CA GLN A 1044 -20.01 -262.89 32.39
C GLN A 1044 -21.51 -262.63 32.52
N LEU A 1045 -22.10 -261.77 31.66
CA LEU A 1045 -23.55 -261.48 31.66
C LEU A 1045 -24.34 -262.30 30.63
N THR A 1046 -23.69 -262.86 29.60
CA THR A 1046 -24.33 -263.73 28.60
C THR A 1046 -24.18 -265.21 28.91
N THR A 1047 -23.11 -265.62 29.59
CA THR A 1047 -22.95 -266.97 30.15
C THR A 1047 -24.00 -267.24 31.24
N GLU A 1048 -24.23 -266.30 32.15
CA GLU A 1048 -25.34 -266.30 33.13
C GLU A 1048 -26.76 -266.31 32.49
N ARG A 1049 -26.88 -265.96 31.20
CA ARG A 1049 -28.14 -266.09 30.42
C ARG A 1049 -28.26 -267.41 29.66
N PHE A 1050 -27.15 -268.07 29.32
CA PHE A 1050 -27.17 -269.32 28.55
C PHE A 1050 -27.76 -270.48 29.36
N GLU A 1051 -27.65 -270.43 30.69
CA GLU A 1051 -28.13 -271.50 31.58
C GLU A 1051 -29.53 -271.22 32.17
N ARG A 1052 -29.90 -269.96 32.45
CA ARG A 1052 -31.20 -269.65 33.08
C ARG A 1052 -32.42 -269.82 32.18
N GLU A 1053 -32.28 -269.83 30.86
CA GLU A 1053 -33.42 -270.05 29.94
C GLU A 1053 -33.45 -271.46 29.31
N ARG A 1054 -32.83 -272.44 29.99
CA ARG A 1054 -33.24 -273.86 29.90
C ARG A 1054 -33.96 -274.35 31.17
N ALA A 1055 -34.17 -273.47 32.15
CA ALA A 1055 -34.74 -273.75 33.48
C ALA A 1055 -36.16 -273.16 33.71
N VAL A 1056 -36.69 -272.41 32.74
CA VAL A 1056 -38.13 -272.41 32.39
C VAL A 1056 -38.21 -272.55 30.86
N GLN A 1057 -37.61 -273.59 30.25
CA GLN A 1057 -37.95 -275.03 30.37
C GLN A 1057 -39.30 -275.35 29.72
N GLU A 1058 -39.78 -276.58 29.83
CA GLU A 1058 -41.04 -277.00 29.23
C GLU A 1058 -42.23 -276.18 29.78
N MET A 1059 -43.25 -275.95 28.93
CA MET A 1059 -44.43 -275.10 29.17
C MET A 1059 -44.12 -273.59 29.18
N ARG A 1060 -44.39 -272.84 28.10
CA ARG A 1060 -45.76 -272.44 27.67
C ARG A 1060 -46.70 -272.12 28.84
N ARG A 1061 -46.74 -270.87 29.32
CA ARG A 1061 -47.98 -270.18 29.80
C ARG A 1061 -47.70 -268.73 30.26
N HIS A 1062 -48.09 -267.76 29.42
CA HIS A 1062 -48.20 -266.31 29.72
C HIS A 1062 -46.88 -265.59 30.10
N GLY A 1063 -46.53 -264.40 29.59
CA GLY A 1063 -47.15 -263.56 28.56
C GLY A 1063 -46.27 -262.33 28.28
N LEU A 1064 -46.43 -261.71 27.10
CA LEU A 1064 -45.69 -260.50 26.67
C LEU A 1064 -45.98 -259.28 27.59
N SER A 1065 -45.06 -258.31 27.69
CA SER A 1065 -45.28 -256.92 27.19
C SER A 1065 -44.39 -255.80 27.81
N THR A 1066 -43.78 -254.98 26.93
CA THR A 1066 -43.70 -253.48 26.94
C THR A 1066 -43.16 -252.65 28.13
N SER A 1067 -42.79 -251.39 27.78
CA SER A 1067 -42.83 -250.16 28.63
C SER A 1067 -41.62 -249.91 29.57
N SER A 1068 -41.35 -248.71 30.15
CA SER A 1068 -41.60 -247.27 29.82
C SER A 1068 -41.01 -246.38 30.96
N LEU A 1069 -41.25 -245.06 30.93
CA LEU A 1069 -41.08 -244.04 32.02
C LEU A 1069 -39.61 -243.62 32.30
N ARG A 1070 -39.24 -242.40 32.77
CA ARG A 1070 -39.88 -241.07 33.10
C ARG A 1070 -38.74 -240.00 33.20
N ALA A 1071 -38.85 -238.70 33.52
CA ALA A 1071 -39.88 -237.71 33.90
C ALA A 1071 -39.30 -236.26 33.70
N SER A 1072 -40.00 -235.29 33.06
CA SER A 1072 -40.71 -234.15 33.71
C SER A 1072 -39.83 -232.86 33.95
N PRO A 1073 -40.35 -231.66 34.36
CA PRO A 1073 -40.60 -230.58 33.38
C PRO A 1073 -39.97 -229.15 33.68
N PRO A 1074 -40.68 -227.98 33.77
CA PRO A 1074 -40.61 -226.97 32.68
C PRO A 1074 -40.44 -225.45 33.03
N LEU A 1075 -40.24 -224.63 31.98
CA LEU A 1075 -40.67 -223.22 31.77
C LEU A 1075 -40.07 -222.00 32.55
N SER A 1076 -39.75 -220.95 31.76
CA SER A 1076 -39.95 -219.49 31.99
C SER A 1076 -39.09 -218.62 32.95
N SER A 1077 -38.31 -217.70 32.34
CA SER A 1077 -38.38 -216.22 32.49
C SER A 1077 -37.67 -215.39 33.61
N THR A 1078 -37.13 -214.23 33.18
CA THR A 1078 -37.02 -212.89 33.87
C THR A 1078 -35.88 -212.53 34.88
N LEU A 1079 -35.52 -211.23 34.89
CA LEU A 1079 -34.78 -210.42 35.91
C LEU A 1079 -33.22 -210.56 35.96
N ARG A 1080 -32.40 -209.62 36.45
CA ARG A 1080 -32.51 -208.30 37.17
C ARG A 1080 -31.25 -207.43 36.82
N SER A 1081 -31.32 -206.10 36.58
CA SER A 1081 -31.13 -204.94 37.51
C SER A 1081 -29.72 -204.81 38.17
N PRO A 1082 -29.14 -203.61 38.47
CA PRO A 1082 -29.82 -202.41 39.04
C PRO A 1082 -29.34 -200.98 38.63
N SER A 1083 -29.97 -199.96 39.25
CA SER A 1083 -29.55 -198.53 39.47
C SER A 1083 -29.32 -197.59 38.27
N HIS A 1084 -30.05 -196.47 38.07
CA HIS A 1084 -30.25 -195.24 38.89
C HIS A 1084 -29.08 -194.23 38.80
N SER A 1085 -29.19 -193.06 38.14
CA SER A 1085 -29.80 -191.79 38.63
C SER A 1085 -28.74 -190.64 38.64
N PRO A 1086 -29.00 -189.36 39.00
CA PRO A 1086 -30.18 -188.48 38.82
C PRO A 1086 -29.83 -187.02 38.34
N GLU A 1087 -30.86 -186.18 38.09
CA GLU A 1087 -30.89 -184.70 38.38
C GLU A 1087 -29.87 -183.74 37.67
N ARG A 1088 -29.94 -182.38 37.68
CA ARG A 1088 -30.86 -181.30 38.15
C ARG A 1088 -30.62 -180.05 37.24
N SER A 1089 -31.62 -179.38 36.65
CA SER A 1089 -32.36 -178.18 37.13
C SER A 1089 -31.67 -176.79 37.12
N SER A 1090 -32.46 -175.73 36.86
CA SER A 1090 -32.18 -174.29 37.12
C SER A 1090 -31.18 -173.62 36.15
N VAL A 1091 -31.11 -172.29 35.93
CA VAL A 1091 -31.82 -171.06 36.40
C VAL A 1091 -31.49 -169.93 35.35
N ARG A 1092 -32.08 -168.74 35.16
CA ARG A 1092 -33.31 -168.00 35.50
C ARG A 1092 -32.95 -166.48 35.42
N THR A 1093 -33.65 -165.67 34.60
CA THR A 1093 -33.90 -164.20 34.76
C THR A 1093 -32.78 -163.13 34.70
N THR A 1094 -33.23 -161.85 34.66
CA THR A 1094 -32.52 -160.54 34.73
C THR A 1094 -31.87 -160.05 33.43
N GLU A 1095 -32.25 -158.94 32.77
CA GLU A 1095 -33.20 -157.82 33.03
C GLU A 1095 -32.79 -156.74 34.05
N LYS A 1096 -32.99 -155.45 33.66
CA LYS A 1096 -32.66 -154.12 34.25
C LYS A 1096 -31.48 -153.40 33.54
N ALA A 1097 -31.49 -152.08 33.34
CA ALA A 1097 -32.51 -151.00 33.37
C ALA A 1097 -31.93 -149.82 32.53
N ALA A 1098 -32.60 -148.72 32.15
CA ALA A 1098 -33.89 -148.10 32.47
C ALA A 1098 -34.43 -147.42 31.16
N SER A 1099 -35.73 -147.31 30.87
CA SER A 1099 -36.64 -146.19 31.22
C SER A 1099 -35.98 -144.80 31.39
N GLU A 1100 -36.51 -143.69 30.88
CA GLU A 1100 -37.84 -143.46 30.27
C GLU A 1100 -37.86 -142.24 29.32
N LYS A 1101 -38.82 -142.25 28.37
CA LYS A 1101 -39.41 -141.12 27.60
C LYS A 1101 -38.54 -139.91 27.26
#